data_AF-A0A4V0I605-F1
#
_entry.id   AF-A0A4V0I605-F1
#
_cell.length_a   1.000
_cell.length_b   1.000
_cell.length_c   1.000
_cell.angle_alpha   90.00
_cell.angle_beta   90.00
_cell.angle_gamma   90.00
#
_symmetry.space_group_name_H-M   'P 1'
#
loop_
_entity.id
_entity.type
_entity.pdbx_description
1 polymer ?
#
loop_
_entity_poly.entity_id
_entity_poly.type
_entity_poly.pdbx_seq_one_letter_code
_entity_poly.pdbx_strand_id
1 'polypeptide(L)'
;MEKLIQGLRHFRQNVLWERKELFERSARGQRPLALLITCSDSRVLPDTLMQADPGDLFVSRNAGNIVPPTDTPGGEGATVEYAVTALGVTDIIVGGHYRCGAVKAMLEPAEARDMPKVAEWLAHARDVRADVERDHPAATGDELWDRAVERNVLVQLDNLSKHPVVAAGLAAGTLRLHAWVLRFESSEVLAYDPCSATFSPLLDMPVVHPTLPAHGTDHEREPDATFEPPPEAARPGWASVLRHDLPASLVVFLVALPLCLAIAKATGMPPEAGIITGIIGGILVGLIGGSPLQVSGPSIGLIVILLDVVQKSGPERLGLVVVLAGLIQVAAGILRLGQWFRAVSPAVVLGMLAGIGVVLFAQQFHVLVDDPPTKSPLRNLATIPTAVWHGVADSHEGHPEHQEAAAIGLLTLAVLVLWMPLARGRLRAIPTVLLAVVLATAVTAMLGWPIQRVTFEGLTSAVRPPDPAGFLGMVSDGAVWLTAATVALVASAETLLCAVAVDQMHRGPRTRYDRELTAQGVSNTILGSLGILPLSGAVVRSAANVRAGARTRCSTVFHGVWLLGFVLLAPGLLRLIPTAALAAILVLTGIRLIEAHAIRALWRESRAEGAICVVTAITVVAVDLLAGVLLGVGLAVVKLIHTFSRLRIRRRGDPASGRLTLVLEGSATFIRLPKLAAALERVPPGITLHVDLMGLSYIDHACLTLLMNWEKQHEATGGTLVLDWETLRARFHTARPRPRCEAATRTSEQAVGE
;
A
#
# COMPACT_ATOMS: atom_id res chain seq x y z
N MET A 1 -38.13 17.40 16.69
CA MET A 1 -37.18 16.34 17.09
C MET A 1 -37.65 14.95 16.69
N GLU A 2 -38.93 14.65 16.85
CA GLU A 2 -39.52 13.33 16.55
C GLU A 2 -39.33 12.86 15.10
N LYS A 3 -39.48 13.76 14.11
CA LYS A 3 -39.17 13.49 12.69
C LYS A 3 -37.73 13.03 12.46
N LEU A 4 -36.75 13.62 13.15
CA LEU A 4 -35.34 13.24 13.03
C LEU A 4 -35.08 11.87 13.67
N ILE A 5 -35.71 11.60 14.81
CA ILE A 5 -35.63 10.29 15.47
C ILE A 5 -36.26 9.21 14.60
N GLN A 6 -37.41 9.48 13.97
CA GLN A 6 -38.03 8.57 13.02
C GLN A 6 -37.16 8.36 11.78
N GLY A 7 -36.53 9.42 11.26
CA GLY A 7 -35.54 9.34 10.19
C GLY A 7 -34.35 8.45 10.56
N LEU A 8 -33.82 8.56 11.79
CA LEU A 8 -32.74 7.70 12.27
C LEU A 8 -33.17 6.24 12.42
N ARG A 9 -34.41 5.97 12.88
CA ARG A 9 -34.96 4.61 12.91
C ARG A 9 -35.06 4.04 11.50
N HIS A 10 -35.59 4.81 10.55
CA HIS A 10 -35.67 4.42 9.14
C HIS A 10 -34.28 4.16 8.54
N PHE A 11 -33.31 5.05 8.77
CA PHE A 11 -31.94 4.88 8.32
C PHE A 11 -31.32 3.57 8.85
N ARG A 12 -31.45 3.30 10.16
CA ARG A 12 -30.93 2.06 10.77
C ARG A 12 -31.61 0.79 10.25
N GLN A 13 -32.90 0.85 9.99
CA GLN A 13 -33.70 -0.32 9.59
C GLN A 13 -33.60 -0.61 8.10
N ASN A 14 -33.53 0.43 7.25
CA ASN A 14 -33.75 0.30 5.81
C ASN A 14 -32.58 0.77 4.94
N VAL A 15 -31.70 1.63 5.44
CA VAL A 15 -30.60 2.22 4.62
C VAL A 15 -29.23 1.65 5.02
N LEU A 16 -28.99 1.49 6.33
CA LEU A 16 -27.71 1.02 6.87
C LEU A 16 -27.38 -0.41 6.42
N TRP A 17 -28.38 -1.28 6.20
CA TRP A 17 -28.13 -2.65 5.77
C TRP A 17 -27.66 -2.73 4.31
N GLU A 18 -28.15 -1.84 3.44
CA GLU A 18 -27.79 -1.79 2.02
C GLU A 18 -26.38 -1.21 1.83
N ARG A 19 -25.98 -0.25 2.67
CA ARG A 19 -24.71 0.47 2.58
C ARG A 19 -23.75 0.18 3.74
N LYS A 20 -23.94 -0.96 4.42
CA LYS A 20 -23.20 -1.31 5.65
C LYS A 20 -21.68 -1.27 5.46
N GLU A 21 -21.21 -1.84 4.36
CA GLU A 21 -19.77 -1.89 4.03
C GLU A 21 -19.18 -0.48 3.86
N LEU A 22 -19.95 0.48 3.35
CA LEU A 22 -19.52 1.86 3.14
C LEU A 22 -19.35 2.62 4.46
N PHE A 23 -20.29 2.45 5.39
CA PHE A 23 -20.17 3.04 6.74
C PHE A 23 -19.08 2.35 7.57
N GLU A 24 -18.90 1.03 7.43
CA GLU A 24 -17.80 0.30 8.09
C GLU A 24 -16.42 0.71 7.55
N ARG A 25 -16.32 0.99 6.23
CA ARG A 25 -15.10 1.54 5.62
C ARG A 25 -14.79 2.93 6.17
N SER A 26 -15.79 3.81 6.22
CA SER A 26 -15.65 5.17 6.74
C SER A 26 -15.28 5.20 8.23
N ALA A 27 -15.74 4.21 9.01
CA ALA A 27 -15.39 4.07 10.43
C ALA A 27 -13.90 3.74 10.66
N ARG A 28 -13.18 3.24 9.64
CA ARG A 28 -11.75 2.91 9.71
C ARG A 28 -10.85 4.09 9.30
N GLY A 29 -11.42 5.16 8.76
CA GLY A 29 -10.71 6.37 8.32
C GLY A 29 -11.40 7.07 7.15
N GLN A 30 -11.04 8.33 6.88
CA GLN A 30 -11.60 9.16 5.81
C GLN A 30 -10.53 9.52 4.76
N ARG A 31 -10.94 9.62 3.48
CA ARG A 31 -10.12 10.05 2.34
C ARG A 31 -10.97 10.88 1.35
N PRO A 32 -11.35 12.10 1.75
CA PRO A 32 -12.19 12.97 0.93
C PRO A 32 -11.54 13.34 -0.39
N LEU A 33 -12.36 13.47 -1.43
CA LEU A 33 -11.99 13.95 -2.76
C LEU A 33 -11.73 15.47 -2.74
N ALA A 34 -12.51 16.21 -1.96
CA ALA A 34 -12.39 17.67 -1.86
C ALA A 34 -12.78 18.17 -0.46
N LEU A 35 -12.25 19.36 -0.10
CA LEU A 35 -12.79 20.18 0.96
C LEU A 35 -13.86 21.11 0.37
N LEU A 36 -15.07 21.09 0.91
CA LEU A 36 -16.12 22.04 0.57
C LEU A 36 -16.38 22.98 1.75
N ILE A 37 -16.17 24.28 1.53
CA ILE A 37 -16.53 25.35 2.46
C ILE A 37 -17.82 25.98 1.95
N THR A 38 -18.92 25.85 2.70
CA THR A 38 -20.24 26.32 2.26
C THR A 38 -21.10 26.86 3.40
N CYS A 39 -22.31 27.34 3.07
CA CYS A 39 -23.19 27.99 4.02
C CYS A 39 -23.85 26.98 5.00
N SER A 40 -24.06 27.40 6.25
CA SER A 40 -24.87 26.68 7.25
C SER A 40 -26.38 26.70 6.96
N ASP A 41 -26.84 27.34 5.89
CA ASP A 41 -28.25 27.34 5.46
C ASP A 41 -28.76 25.89 5.33
N SER A 42 -29.87 25.59 6.00
CA SER A 42 -30.40 24.23 6.12
C SER A 42 -30.87 23.62 4.80
N ARG A 43 -31.03 24.43 3.74
CA ARG A 43 -31.35 23.99 2.38
C ARG A 43 -30.11 23.56 1.59
N VAL A 44 -28.92 24.00 1.99
CA VAL A 44 -27.65 23.56 1.39
C VAL A 44 -27.31 22.17 1.94
N LEU A 45 -27.42 21.16 1.08
CA LEU A 45 -27.16 19.75 1.39
C LEU A 45 -26.12 19.19 0.44
N PRO A 46 -24.81 19.42 0.68
CA PRO A 46 -23.75 19.09 -0.26
C PRO A 46 -23.73 17.62 -0.70
N ASP A 47 -23.84 16.69 0.26
CA ASP A 47 -23.78 15.26 -0.01
C ASP A 47 -24.95 14.81 -0.91
N THR A 48 -26.12 15.43 -0.73
CA THR A 48 -27.30 15.14 -1.55
C THR A 48 -27.18 15.76 -2.94
N LEU A 49 -26.75 17.02 -3.01
CA LEU A 49 -26.59 17.75 -4.25
C LEU A 49 -25.57 17.07 -5.18
N MET A 50 -24.44 16.63 -4.63
CA MET A 50 -23.33 16.05 -5.40
C MET A 50 -23.41 14.52 -5.49
N GLN A 51 -24.45 13.90 -4.90
CA GLN A 51 -24.55 12.44 -4.76
C GLN A 51 -23.28 11.82 -4.15
N ALA A 52 -22.66 12.52 -3.19
CA ALA A 52 -21.43 12.08 -2.55
C ALA A 52 -21.72 11.01 -1.51
N ASP A 53 -20.90 9.96 -1.47
CA ASP A 53 -20.98 8.96 -0.42
C ASP A 53 -20.31 9.47 0.87
N PRO A 54 -20.70 8.94 2.05
CA PRO A 54 -19.99 9.19 3.30
C PRO A 54 -18.47 9.04 3.17
N GLY A 55 -17.76 10.13 3.43
CA GLY A 55 -16.30 10.20 3.36
C GLY A 55 -15.72 10.74 2.05
N ASP A 56 -16.54 10.99 1.02
CA ASP A 56 -16.12 11.58 -0.26
C ASP A 56 -15.89 13.09 -0.17
N LEU A 57 -16.61 13.79 0.71
CA LEU A 57 -16.45 15.22 0.94
C LEU A 57 -16.06 15.50 2.39
N PHE A 58 -15.12 16.43 2.57
CA PHE A 58 -14.86 17.01 3.88
C PHE A 58 -15.49 18.40 3.90
N VAL A 59 -16.54 18.58 4.71
CA VAL A 59 -17.41 19.75 4.60
C VAL A 59 -17.25 20.66 5.82
N SER A 60 -16.93 21.93 5.58
CA SER A 60 -16.99 23.01 6.57
C SER A 60 -18.21 23.89 6.30
N ARG A 61 -19.05 24.10 7.31
CA ARG A 61 -20.29 24.90 7.18
C ARG A 61 -20.33 26.02 8.20
N ASN A 62 -20.37 27.26 7.73
CA ASN A 62 -20.57 28.44 8.56
C ASN A 62 -21.54 29.44 7.89
N ALA A 63 -22.01 30.44 8.64
CA ALA A 63 -22.92 31.44 8.09
C ALA A 63 -22.19 32.28 7.03
N GLY A 64 -22.66 32.24 5.78
CA GLY A 64 -22.10 33.02 4.67
C GLY A 64 -20.81 32.45 4.07
N ASN A 65 -20.47 31.18 4.33
CA ASN A 65 -19.32 30.47 3.77
C ASN A 65 -17.98 31.22 3.92
N ILE A 66 -17.84 31.96 5.01
CA ILE A 66 -16.73 32.87 5.31
C ILE A 66 -15.46 32.09 5.60
N VAL A 67 -14.36 32.53 5.00
CA VAL A 67 -12.98 32.11 5.27
C VAL A 67 -12.25 33.33 5.84
N PRO A 68 -12.03 33.39 7.16
CA PRO A 68 -11.32 34.50 7.76
C PRO A 68 -9.86 34.62 7.25
N PRO A 69 -9.28 35.82 7.30
CA PRO A 69 -7.85 36.01 7.06
C PRO A 69 -6.97 35.17 7.99
N THR A 70 -5.78 34.81 7.53
CA THR A 70 -4.87 33.81 8.12
C THR A 70 -4.62 33.94 9.63
N ASP A 71 -4.51 35.17 10.14
CA ASP A 71 -4.20 35.43 11.56
C ASP A 71 -5.43 35.49 12.47
N THR A 72 -6.62 35.20 11.93
CA THR A 72 -7.87 35.22 12.69
C THR A 72 -8.09 33.88 13.40
N PRO A 73 -8.19 33.85 14.74
CA PRO A 73 -8.53 32.62 15.46
C PRO A 73 -9.92 32.12 15.03
N GLY A 74 -10.00 30.90 14.48
CA GLY A 74 -11.25 30.31 14.00
C GLY A 74 -11.13 28.82 13.68
N GLY A 75 -12.27 28.12 13.62
CA GLY A 75 -12.31 26.70 13.29
C GLY A 75 -11.99 26.42 11.82
N GLU A 76 -12.18 27.43 10.96
CA GLU A 76 -12.02 27.38 9.51
C GLU A 76 -10.55 27.16 9.11
N GLY A 77 -9.63 27.94 9.69
CA GLY A 77 -8.20 27.78 9.43
C GLY A 77 -7.69 26.40 9.83
N ALA A 78 -8.09 25.92 11.02
CA ALA A 78 -7.77 24.56 11.48
C ALA A 78 -8.38 23.48 10.58
N THR A 79 -9.59 23.71 10.05
CA THR A 79 -10.26 22.78 9.13
C THR A 79 -9.53 22.71 7.78
N VAL A 80 -9.11 23.86 7.25
CA VAL A 80 -8.29 23.95 6.03
C VAL A 80 -6.95 23.24 6.23
N GLU A 81 -6.26 23.53 7.34
CA GLU A 81 -4.98 22.88 7.68
C GLU A 81 -5.13 21.36 7.79
N TYR A 82 -6.16 20.88 8.48
CA TYR A 82 -6.42 19.46 8.63
C TYR A 82 -6.77 18.79 7.29
N ALA A 83 -7.61 19.42 6.47
CA ALA A 83 -8.00 18.90 5.17
C ALA A 83 -6.77 18.72 4.25
N VAL A 84 -5.93 19.76 4.15
CA VAL A 84 -4.76 19.75 3.27
C VAL A 84 -3.65 18.86 3.84
N THR A 85 -3.32 19.01 5.12
CA THR A 85 -2.13 18.38 5.71
C THR A 85 -2.38 16.96 6.21
N ALA A 86 -3.54 16.71 6.84
CA ALA A 86 -3.84 15.40 7.42
C ALA A 86 -4.63 14.50 6.47
N LEU A 87 -5.56 15.06 5.69
CA LEU A 87 -6.41 14.29 4.77
C LEU A 87 -5.89 14.26 3.33
N GLY A 88 -5.04 15.21 2.95
CA GLY A 88 -4.40 15.25 1.62
C GLY A 88 -5.35 15.59 0.48
N VAL A 89 -6.36 16.43 0.73
CA VAL A 89 -7.27 16.90 -0.34
C VAL A 89 -6.50 17.68 -1.39
N THR A 90 -6.87 17.52 -2.66
CA THR A 90 -6.25 18.24 -3.80
C THR A 90 -7.12 19.39 -4.31
N ASP A 91 -8.40 19.39 -3.95
CA ASP A 91 -9.39 20.33 -4.47
C ASP A 91 -10.12 20.97 -3.28
N ILE A 92 -10.18 22.30 -3.27
CA ILE A 92 -10.93 23.07 -2.29
C ILE A 92 -11.98 23.91 -3.02
N ILE A 93 -13.23 23.74 -2.63
CA ILE A 93 -14.38 24.40 -3.22
C ILE A 93 -14.95 25.39 -2.19
N VAL A 94 -15.06 26.66 -2.57
CA VAL A 94 -15.88 27.65 -1.85
C VAL A 94 -17.23 27.71 -2.55
N GLY A 95 -18.27 27.25 -1.85
CA GLY A 95 -19.64 27.16 -2.36
C GLY A 95 -20.58 28.15 -1.71
N GLY A 96 -20.99 29.18 -2.46
CA GLY A 96 -22.09 30.08 -2.11
C GLY A 96 -23.45 29.56 -2.58
N HIS A 97 -24.51 30.28 -2.24
CA HIS A 97 -25.84 30.07 -2.82
C HIS A 97 -26.57 31.40 -2.97
N TYR A 98 -27.35 31.54 -4.04
CA TYR A 98 -28.16 32.74 -4.23
C TYR A 98 -29.19 32.89 -3.10
N ARG A 99 -29.59 34.15 -2.88
CA ARG A 99 -30.49 34.52 -1.78
C ARG A 99 -29.97 34.08 -0.41
N CYS A 100 -28.66 34.21 -0.18
CA CYS A 100 -28.04 33.90 1.10
C CYS A 100 -28.39 34.95 2.16
N GLY A 101 -29.10 34.55 3.22
CA GLY A 101 -29.49 35.45 4.31
C GLY A 101 -28.29 36.04 5.06
N ALA A 102 -27.17 35.32 5.15
CA ALA A 102 -25.94 35.83 5.75
C ALA A 102 -25.30 36.95 4.90
N VAL A 103 -25.30 36.79 3.56
CA VAL A 103 -24.84 37.86 2.65
C VAL A 103 -25.83 39.03 2.63
N LYS A 104 -27.13 38.77 2.78
CA LYS A 104 -28.14 39.83 2.93
C LYS A 104 -27.89 40.69 4.17
N ALA A 105 -27.65 40.04 5.30
CA ALA A 105 -27.34 40.71 6.56
C ALA A 105 -26.00 41.49 6.53
N MET A 106 -25.10 41.14 5.60
CA MET A 106 -23.87 41.90 5.32
C MET A 106 -24.16 43.17 4.50
N LEU A 107 -25.08 43.10 3.52
CA LEU A 107 -25.53 44.25 2.74
C LEU A 107 -26.40 45.21 3.56
N GLU A 108 -27.24 44.65 4.42
CA GLU A 108 -28.21 45.36 5.27
C GLU A 108 -27.88 45.12 6.77
N PRO A 109 -26.92 45.87 7.36
CA PRO A 109 -26.49 45.65 8.75
C PRO A 109 -27.60 45.73 9.80
N ALA A 110 -28.73 46.37 9.46
CA ALA A 110 -29.92 46.42 10.31
C ALA A 110 -30.50 45.01 10.58
N GLU A 111 -30.37 44.06 9.64
CA GLU A 111 -30.84 42.68 9.82
C GLU A 111 -30.00 41.89 10.83
N ALA A 112 -28.73 42.28 11.06
CA ALA A 112 -27.83 41.65 12.03
C ALA A 112 -27.79 42.38 13.39
N ARG A 113 -28.59 43.43 13.59
CA ARG A 113 -28.52 44.32 14.76
C ARG A 113 -28.61 43.58 16.09
N ASP A 114 -29.48 42.58 16.17
CA ASP A 114 -29.71 41.79 17.39
C ASP A 114 -28.83 40.52 17.47
N MET A 115 -27.86 40.37 16.55
CA MET A 115 -26.97 39.20 16.44
C MET A 115 -25.48 39.64 16.41
N PRO A 116 -24.94 40.19 17.51
CA PRO A 116 -23.61 40.81 17.52
C PRO A 116 -22.47 39.87 17.10
N LYS A 117 -22.56 38.58 17.43
CA LYS A 117 -21.58 37.57 16.99
C LYS A 117 -21.64 37.30 15.48
N VAL A 118 -22.84 37.36 14.89
CA VAL A 118 -23.01 37.21 13.44
C VAL A 118 -22.50 38.46 12.74
N ALA A 119 -22.79 39.65 13.28
CA ALA A 119 -22.25 40.89 12.75
C ALA A 119 -20.71 40.92 12.78
N GLU A 120 -20.08 40.47 13.87
CA GLU A 120 -18.61 40.31 13.99
C GLU A 120 -18.06 39.27 13.02
N TRP A 121 -18.76 38.15 12.84
CA TRP A 121 -18.38 37.07 11.92
C TRP A 121 -18.42 37.50 10.45
N LEU A 122 -19.52 38.11 10.02
CA LEU A 122 -19.68 38.62 8.64
C LEU A 122 -18.73 39.77 8.34
N ALA A 123 -18.17 40.37 9.38
CA ALA A 123 -17.23 41.45 9.29
C ALA A 123 -15.87 41.05 8.65
N HIS A 124 -15.59 39.75 8.52
CA HIS A 124 -14.45 39.21 7.76
C HIS A 124 -14.62 39.30 6.23
N ALA A 125 -15.79 39.72 5.75
CA ALA A 125 -16.08 39.94 4.33
C ALA A 125 -16.57 41.38 4.04
N ARG A 126 -16.17 42.36 4.87
CA ARG A 126 -16.62 43.76 4.79
C ARG A 126 -16.41 44.42 3.42
N ASP A 127 -15.41 43.99 2.67
CA ASP A 127 -15.07 44.57 1.38
C ASP A 127 -16.04 44.17 0.25
N VAL A 128 -16.85 43.11 0.45
CA VAL A 128 -17.80 42.63 -0.56
C VAL A 128 -18.78 43.71 -1.00
N ARG A 129 -19.34 44.48 -0.04
CA ARG A 129 -20.30 45.53 -0.36
C ARG A 129 -19.66 46.65 -1.18
N ALA A 130 -18.51 47.14 -0.73
CA ALA A 130 -17.79 48.21 -1.42
C ALA A 130 -17.34 47.77 -2.82
N ASP A 131 -16.92 46.50 -2.97
CA ASP A 131 -16.54 45.92 -4.26
C ASP A 131 -17.72 45.85 -5.22
N VAL A 132 -18.89 45.38 -4.78
CA VAL A 132 -20.07 45.29 -5.66
C VAL A 132 -20.59 46.67 -6.03
N GLU A 133 -20.62 47.62 -5.09
CA GLU A 133 -21.02 49.02 -5.38
C GLU A 133 -20.07 49.69 -6.39
N ARG A 134 -18.77 49.34 -6.36
CA ARG A 134 -17.77 49.82 -7.33
C ARG A 134 -17.92 49.15 -8.69
N ASP A 135 -18.03 47.82 -8.72
CA ASP A 135 -18.00 47.03 -9.95
C ASP A 135 -19.37 47.03 -10.67
N HIS A 136 -20.46 47.25 -9.93
CA HIS A 136 -21.85 47.27 -10.41
C HIS A 136 -22.69 48.41 -9.79
N PRO A 137 -22.38 49.68 -10.08
CA PRO A 137 -23.02 50.84 -9.43
C PRO A 137 -24.53 50.98 -9.71
N ALA A 138 -25.04 50.30 -10.74
CA ALA A 138 -26.46 50.30 -11.11
C ALA A 138 -27.27 49.13 -10.50
N ALA A 139 -26.60 48.14 -9.88
CA ALA A 139 -27.29 46.98 -9.32
C ALA A 139 -28.10 47.37 -8.08
N THR A 140 -29.38 46.99 -8.04
CA THR A 140 -30.27 47.29 -6.92
C THR A 140 -31.09 46.08 -6.50
N GLY A 141 -31.55 46.08 -5.25
CA GLY A 141 -32.42 45.05 -4.69
C GLY A 141 -31.90 43.62 -4.92
N ASP A 142 -32.67 42.85 -5.68
CA ASP A 142 -32.42 41.44 -5.89
C ASP A 142 -31.16 41.14 -6.71
N GLU A 143 -30.80 42.02 -7.64
CA GLU A 143 -29.59 41.90 -8.46
C GLU A 143 -28.33 42.20 -7.63
N LEU A 144 -28.40 43.23 -6.77
CA LEU A 144 -27.32 43.57 -5.84
C LEU A 144 -27.00 42.40 -4.90
N TRP A 145 -28.03 41.70 -4.42
CA TRP A 145 -27.87 40.54 -3.55
C TRP A 145 -27.17 39.37 -4.27
N ASP A 146 -27.59 39.06 -5.50
CA ASP A 146 -26.98 37.98 -6.28
C ASP A 146 -25.50 38.28 -6.61
N ARG A 147 -25.18 39.53 -6.97
CA ARG A 147 -23.79 39.98 -7.18
C ARG A 147 -22.94 39.94 -5.92
N ALA A 148 -23.52 40.27 -4.76
CA ALA A 148 -22.84 40.15 -3.49
C ALA A 148 -22.54 38.70 -3.09
N VAL A 149 -23.40 37.75 -3.46
CA VAL A 149 -23.12 36.31 -3.25
C VAL A 149 -21.92 35.88 -4.10
N GLU A 150 -21.93 36.20 -5.39
CA GLU A 150 -20.84 35.90 -6.32
C GLU A 150 -19.52 36.52 -5.83
N ARG A 151 -19.54 37.80 -5.48
CA ARG A 151 -18.36 38.51 -4.97
C ARG A 151 -17.87 37.94 -3.64
N ASN A 152 -18.78 37.58 -2.73
CA ASN A 152 -18.41 36.97 -1.46
C ASN A 152 -17.61 35.68 -1.67
N VAL A 153 -18.06 34.79 -2.57
CA VAL A 153 -17.33 33.55 -2.88
C VAL A 153 -15.90 33.84 -3.36
N LEU A 154 -15.72 34.84 -4.22
CA LEU A 154 -14.40 35.23 -4.73
C LEU A 154 -13.50 35.81 -3.63
N VAL A 155 -14.05 36.66 -2.75
CA VAL A 155 -13.31 37.20 -1.58
C VAL A 155 -12.85 36.07 -0.65
N GLN A 156 -13.70 35.07 -0.41
CA GLN A 156 -13.31 33.92 0.41
C GLN A 156 -12.26 33.04 -0.28
N LEU A 157 -12.29 32.93 -1.61
CA LEU A 157 -11.26 32.24 -2.39
C LEU A 157 -9.91 32.95 -2.28
N ASP A 158 -9.92 34.29 -2.34
CA ASP A 158 -8.72 35.12 -2.16
C ASP A 158 -8.16 34.99 -0.74
N ASN A 159 -8.99 35.08 0.29
CA ASN A 159 -8.57 34.82 1.68
C ASN A 159 -7.96 33.42 1.82
N LEU A 160 -8.62 32.40 1.25
CA LEU A 160 -8.14 31.02 1.26
C LEU A 160 -6.77 30.88 0.59
N SER A 161 -6.53 31.57 -0.52
CA SER A 161 -5.24 31.54 -1.24
C SER A 161 -4.06 32.04 -0.40
N LYS A 162 -4.34 32.87 0.62
CA LYS A 162 -3.34 33.44 1.54
C LYS A 162 -3.06 32.57 2.77
N HIS A 163 -3.81 31.48 2.98
CA HIS A 163 -3.51 30.52 4.05
C HIS A 163 -2.21 29.76 3.73
N PRO A 164 -1.27 29.54 4.67
CA PRO A 164 0.09 29.11 4.34
C PRO A 164 0.15 27.74 3.66
N VAL A 165 -0.69 26.80 4.12
CA VAL A 165 -0.79 25.46 3.53
C VAL A 165 -1.43 25.47 2.14
N VAL A 166 -2.37 26.41 1.90
CA VAL A 166 -3.03 26.57 0.61
C VAL A 166 -2.10 27.27 -0.37
N ALA A 167 -1.48 28.37 0.03
CA ALA A 167 -0.49 29.11 -0.75
C ALA A 167 0.66 28.19 -1.20
N ALA A 168 1.20 27.39 -0.28
CA ALA A 168 2.24 26.41 -0.60
C ALA A 168 1.76 25.34 -1.60
N GLY A 169 0.55 24.81 -1.42
CA GLY A 169 0.00 23.81 -2.33
C GLY A 169 -0.38 24.36 -3.71
N LEU A 170 -0.80 25.62 -3.80
CA LEU A 170 -1.04 26.32 -5.07
C LEU A 170 0.27 26.58 -5.82
N ALA A 171 1.29 27.09 -5.12
CA ALA A 171 2.62 27.30 -5.69
C ALA A 171 3.26 25.99 -6.19
N ALA A 172 2.98 24.87 -5.51
CA ALA A 172 3.45 23.55 -5.90
C ALA A 172 2.59 22.87 -7.00
N GLY A 173 1.46 23.45 -7.40
CA GLY A 173 0.51 22.84 -8.34
C GLY A 173 -0.20 21.59 -7.81
N THR A 174 -0.18 21.36 -6.49
CA THR A 174 -0.79 20.21 -5.83
C THR A 174 -2.20 20.48 -5.32
N LEU A 175 -2.60 21.76 -5.23
CA LEU A 175 -3.94 22.19 -4.84
C LEU A 175 -4.63 22.98 -5.95
N ARG A 176 -5.96 22.87 -6.01
CA ARG A 176 -6.83 23.65 -6.89
C ARG A 176 -7.94 24.29 -6.07
N LEU A 177 -8.25 25.54 -6.39
CA LEU A 177 -9.34 26.29 -5.80
C LEU A 177 -10.49 26.43 -6.80
N HIS A 178 -11.73 26.23 -6.32
CA HIS A 178 -12.94 26.29 -7.12
C HIS A 178 -13.96 27.21 -6.44
N ALA A 179 -14.62 28.08 -7.22
CA ALA A 179 -15.66 28.98 -6.74
C ALA A 179 -17.01 28.60 -7.36
N TRP A 180 -17.94 28.11 -6.54
CA TRP A 180 -19.26 27.65 -6.96
C TRP A 180 -20.38 28.46 -6.31
N VAL A 181 -21.49 28.66 -7.02
CA VAL A 181 -22.72 29.27 -6.49
C VAL A 181 -23.92 28.41 -6.87
N LEU A 182 -24.71 28.01 -5.87
CA LEU A 182 -25.93 27.21 -6.06
C LEU A 182 -27.16 28.11 -6.26
N ARG A 183 -27.98 27.77 -7.25
CA ARG A 183 -29.33 28.30 -7.44
C ARG A 183 -30.38 27.25 -7.05
N PHE A 184 -31.20 27.52 -6.04
CA PHE A 184 -32.16 26.54 -5.53
C PHE A 184 -33.33 26.31 -6.51
N GLU A 185 -33.78 27.38 -7.17
CA GLU A 185 -34.96 27.37 -8.04
C GLU A 185 -34.76 26.44 -9.25
N SER A 186 -33.55 26.39 -9.80
CA SER A 186 -33.17 25.54 -10.94
C SER A 186 -32.36 24.31 -10.55
N SER A 187 -31.96 24.17 -9.27
CA SER A 187 -31.00 23.15 -8.80
C SER A 187 -29.68 23.16 -9.57
N GLU A 188 -29.30 24.33 -10.08
CA GLU A 188 -28.13 24.53 -10.93
C GLU A 188 -26.93 25.00 -10.08
N VAL A 189 -25.75 24.47 -10.39
CA VAL A 189 -24.49 24.92 -9.81
C VAL A 189 -23.74 25.70 -10.87
N LEU A 190 -23.48 26.98 -10.60
CA LEU A 190 -22.63 27.82 -11.42
C LEU A 190 -21.21 27.79 -10.87
N ALA A 191 -20.21 27.74 -11.75
CA ALA A 191 -18.80 27.85 -11.40
C ALA A 191 -18.18 29.08 -12.05
N TYR A 192 -17.26 29.72 -11.32
CA TYR A 192 -16.53 30.86 -11.82
C TYR A 192 -15.50 30.44 -12.86
N ASP A 193 -15.57 31.05 -14.04
CA ASP A 193 -14.55 30.94 -15.08
C ASP A 193 -13.58 32.13 -15.00
N PRO A 194 -12.29 31.91 -14.69
CA PRO A 194 -11.30 32.98 -14.69
C PRO A 194 -11.06 33.59 -16.07
N CYS A 195 -11.25 32.83 -17.15
CA CYS A 195 -10.97 33.29 -18.52
C CYS A 195 -12.01 34.30 -18.99
N SER A 196 -13.28 34.07 -18.68
CA SER A 196 -14.38 34.99 -19.01
C SER A 196 -14.74 35.93 -17.86
N ALA A 197 -14.18 35.74 -16.67
CA ALA A 197 -14.51 36.46 -15.43
C ALA A 197 -16.01 36.43 -15.09
N THR A 198 -16.69 35.32 -15.39
CA THR A 198 -18.14 35.15 -15.16
C THR A 198 -18.47 33.80 -14.53
N PHE A 199 -19.61 33.72 -13.85
CA PHE A 199 -20.18 32.46 -13.38
C PHE A 199 -21.00 31.80 -14.50
N SER A 200 -20.67 30.55 -14.83
CA SER A 200 -21.33 29.77 -15.88
C SER A 200 -21.79 28.40 -15.35
N PRO A 201 -22.79 27.74 -15.96
CA PRO A 201 -23.25 26.41 -15.54
C PRO A 201 -22.11 25.41 -15.50
N LEU A 202 -21.86 24.80 -14.33
CA LEU A 202 -20.70 23.92 -14.09
C LEU A 202 -20.69 22.72 -15.05
N LEU A 203 -21.86 22.20 -15.43
CA LEU A 203 -21.98 21.04 -16.32
C LEU A 203 -21.65 21.36 -17.79
N ASP A 204 -21.65 22.64 -18.17
CA ASP A 204 -21.38 23.08 -19.54
C ASP A 204 -19.92 23.53 -19.73
N MET A 205 -19.11 23.50 -18.66
CA MET A 205 -17.71 23.91 -18.72
C MET A 205 -16.80 22.79 -19.26
N PRO A 206 -15.98 23.05 -20.30
CA PRO A 206 -14.94 22.13 -20.72
C PRO A 206 -13.84 22.08 -19.65
N VAL A 207 -13.69 20.94 -18.95
CA VAL A 207 -12.64 20.57 -17.97
C VAL A 207 -12.00 21.79 -17.24
N VAL A 208 -12.49 22.06 -16.03
CA VAL A 208 -12.07 23.18 -15.16
C VAL A 208 -10.53 23.34 -15.11
N HIS A 209 -10.02 24.41 -15.73
CA HIS A 209 -8.64 24.87 -15.59
C HIS A 209 -8.56 25.91 -14.46
N PRO A 210 -7.66 25.77 -13.47
CA PRO A 210 -7.49 26.77 -12.41
C PRO A 210 -6.52 27.87 -12.86
N THR A 211 -6.88 29.14 -12.69
CA THR A 211 -5.93 30.26 -12.62
C THR A 211 -6.58 31.45 -11.93
N LEU A 212 -5.91 32.03 -10.92
CA LEU A 212 -6.32 33.29 -10.27
C LEU A 212 -6.21 34.46 -11.26
N PRO A 213 -7.02 35.53 -11.14
CA PRO A 213 -6.86 36.74 -11.95
C PRO A 213 -5.56 37.48 -11.58
N ALA A 214 -4.84 37.93 -12.60
CA ALA A 214 -3.61 38.71 -12.45
C ALA A 214 -3.92 40.10 -11.88
N HIS A 215 -3.31 40.45 -10.75
CA HIS A 215 -3.21 41.85 -10.32
C HIS A 215 -2.13 42.54 -11.16
N GLY A 216 -2.52 43.57 -11.91
CA GLY A 216 -1.61 44.45 -12.62
C GLY A 216 -0.87 45.38 -11.65
N THR A 217 0.45 45.40 -11.73
CA THR A 217 1.29 46.60 -11.80
C THR A 217 2.64 46.19 -12.40
N ASP A 218 3.15 47.06 -13.27
CA ASP A 218 4.42 46.92 -13.97
C ASP A 218 5.58 46.63 -13.02
N HIS A 219 6.19 45.45 -13.15
CA HIS A 219 7.61 45.29 -12.90
C HIS A 219 8.20 44.38 -13.96
N GLU A 220 9.35 44.82 -14.47
CA GLU A 220 10.08 44.28 -15.61
C GLU A 220 10.19 42.75 -15.59
N ARG A 221 10.10 42.16 -16.78
CA ARG A 221 10.45 40.76 -17.03
C ARG A 221 11.85 40.47 -16.47
N GLU A 222 11.93 39.79 -15.35
CA GLU A 222 13.10 39.01 -15.02
C GLU A 222 13.14 37.77 -15.93
N PRO A 223 14.29 37.45 -16.53
CA PRO A 223 14.40 36.33 -17.46
C PRO A 223 14.23 35.02 -16.69
N ASP A 224 13.33 34.17 -17.20
CA ASP A 224 13.14 32.74 -16.87
C ASP A 224 13.96 32.28 -15.67
N ALA A 225 13.39 32.41 -14.47
CA ALA A 225 13.87 31.69 -13.31
C ALA A 225 13.65 30.20 -13.62
N THR A 226 14.72 29.57 -14.10
CA THR A 226 14.86 28.11 -14.17
C THR A 226 14.21 27.53 -12.94
N PHE A 227 13.18 26.70 -13.15
CA PHE A 227 12.47 25.98 -12.10
C PHE A 227 13.49 25.27 -11.19
N GLU A 228 13.83 25.92 -10.08
CA GLU A 228 14.54 25.25 -9.00
C GLU A 228 13.49 24.43 -8.27
N PRO A 229 13.67 23.10 -8.19
CA PRO A 229 12.77 22.27 -7.39
C PRO A 229 12.75 22.80 -5.96
N PRO A 230 11.64 22.61 -5.21
CA PRO A 230 11.57 23.02 -3.80
C PRO A 230 12.82 22.49 -3.08
N PRO A 231 13.43 23.27 -2.15
CA PRO A 231 14.70 22.91 -1.56
C PRO A 231 14.59 21.48 -1.03
N GLU A 232 15.40 20.58 -1.63
CA GLU A 232 15.54 19.18 -1.25
C GLU A 232 15.58 19.16 0.27
N ALA A 233 14.52 18.64 0.93
CA ALA A 233 14.33 18.73 2.38
C ALA A 233 15.70 18.61 3.06
N ALA A 234 16.20 19.73 3.60
CA ALA A 234 17.63 19.97 3.79
C ALA A 234 18.32 18.68 4.22
N ARG A 235 19.22 18.15 3.37
CA ARG A 235 19.89 16.87 3.64
C ARG A 235 20.37 16.92 5.08
N PRO A 236 19.89 16.01 5.94
CA PRO A 236 20.15 16.11 7.37
C PRO A 236 21.66 16.23 7.57
N GLY A 237 22.09 17.33 8.18
CA GLY A 237 23.49 17.62 8.36
C GLY A 237 24.20 16.48 9.10
N TRP A 238 25.50 16.34 8.91
CA TRP A 238 26.31 15.29 9.53
C TRP A 238 26.11 15.16 11.04
N ALA A 239 25.81 16.26 11.74
CA ALA A 239 25.45 16.24 13.16
C ALA A 239 24.19 15.40 13.46
N SER A 240 23.15 15.47 12.63
CA SER A 240 21.95 14.63 12.76
C SER A 240 22.26 13.16 12.48
N VAL A 241 23.08 12.90 11.45
CA VAL A 241 23.50 11.54 11.07
C VAL A 241 24.29 10.89 12.22
N LEU A 242 25.26 11.60 12.79
CA LEU A 242 26.05 11.11 13.93
C LEU A 242 25.20 10.93 15.18
N ARG A 243 24.21 11.78 15.42
CA ARG A 243 23.34 11.71 16.60
C ARG A 243 22.30 10.59 16.54
N HIS A 244 21.78 10.29 15.35
CA HIS A 244 20.63 9.38 15.18
C HIS A 244 20.99 8.11 14.42
N ASP A 245 21.65 8.24 13.27
CA ASP A 245 21.91 7.10 12.38
C ASP A 245 23.12 6.27 12.83
N LEU A 246 24.18 6.89 13.36
CA LEU A 246 25.34 6.16 13.87
C LEU A 246 24.99 5.21 15.03
N PRO A 247 24.34 5.66 16.13
CA PRO A 247 23.95 4.73 17.22
C PRO A 247 22.92 3.70 16.75
N ALA A 248 21.98 4.08 15.87
CA ALA A 248 21.02 3.12 15.32
C ALA A 248 21.71 2.03 14.49
N SER A 249 22.70 2.40 13.68
CA SER A 249 23.48 1.45 12.87
C SER A 249 24.24 0.43 13.72
N LEU A 250 24.71 0.84 14.91
CA LEU A 250 25.37 -0.05 15.85
C LEU A 250 24.37 -1.07 16.42
N VAL A 251 23.16 -0.62 16.80
CA VAL A 251 22.08 -1.52 17.25
C VAL A 251 21.73 -2.53 16.15
N VAL A 252 21.57 -2.07 14.91
CA VAL A 252 21.24 -2.94 13.77
C VAL A 252 22.37 -3.94 13.51
N PHE A 253 23.63 -3.50 13.52
CA PHE A 253 24.80 -4.37 13.40
C PHE A 253 24.82 -5.49 14.43
N LEU A 254 24.61 -5.15 15.70
CA LEU A 254 24.60 -6.11 16.80
C LEU A 254 23.47 -7.14 16.69
N VAL A 255 22.31 -6.76 16.12
CA VAL A 255 21.20 -7.67 15.83
C VAL A 255 21.47 -8.52 14.58
N ALA A 256 22.05 -7.92 13.55
CA ALA A 256 22.19 -8.53 12.24
C ALA A 256 23.31 -9.58 12.19
N LEU A 257 24.41 -9.38 12.93
CA LEU A 257 25.56 -10.28 12.87
C LEU A 257 25.19 -11.73 13.23
N PRO A 258 24.58 -12.04 14.40
CA PRO A 258 24.15 -13.40 14.71
C PRO A 258 23.16 -13.97 13.69
N LEU A 259 22.24 -13.14 13.20
CA LEU A 259 21.22 -13.56 12.26
C LEU A 259 21.82 -13.90 10.89
N CYS A 260 22.85 -13.20 10.43
CA CYS A 260 23.55 -13.53 9.19
C CYS A 260 24.25 -14.90 9.29
N LEU A 261 24.94 -15.16 10.40
CA LEU A 261 25.60 -16.44 10.66
C LEU A 261 24.59 -17.59 10.73
N ALA A 262 23.49 -17.38 11.46
CA ALA A 262 22.47 -18.38 11.65
C ALA A 262 21.80 -18.76 10.32
N ILE A 263 21.38 -17.77 9.52
CA ILE A 263 20.72 -18.02 8.22
C ILE A 263 21.66 -18.76 7.27
N ALA A 264 22.94 -18.39 7.21
CA ALA A 264 23.91 -19.10 6.37
C ALA A 264 24.04 -20.58 6.75
N LYS A 265 24.21 -20.87 8.05
CA LYS A 265 24.27 -22.25 8.56
C LYS A 265 22.97 -23.01 8.23
N ALA A 266 21.81 -22.38 8.37
CA ALA A 266 20.52 -23.00 8.06
C ALA A 266 20.32 -23.32 6.57
N THR A 267 20.95 -22.56 5.67
CA THR A 267 20.96 -22.83 4.23
C THR A 267 22.04 -23.83 3.79
N GLY A 268 22.86 -24.33 4.72
CA GLY A 268 23.99 -25.21 4.40
C GLY A 268 25.17 -24.49 3.74
N MET A 269 25.20 -23.16 3.79
CA MET A 269 26.30 -22.34 3.27
C MET A 269 27.28 -21.95 4.38
N PRO A 270 28.56 -21.67 4.04
CA PRO A 270 29.53 -21.17 5.00
C PRO A 270 29.04 -19.87 5.67
N PRO A 271 29.35 -19.62 6.96
CA PRO A 271 28.91 -18.43 7.68
C PRO A 271 29.29 -17.11 7.01
N GLU A 272 30.40 -17.09 6.27
CA GLU A 272 30.88 -15.94 5.51
C GLU A 272 29.92 -15.53 4.40
N ALA A 273 29.20 -16.48 3.79
CA ALA A 273 28.19 -16.17 2.78
C ALA A 273 27.10 -15.26 3.36
N GLY A 274 26.59 -15.58 4.56
CA GLY A 274 25.56 -14.76 5.21
C GLY A 274 26.07 -13.38 5.60
N ILE A 275 27.32 -13.29 6.05
CA ILE A 275 27.93 -12.00 6.38
C ILE A 275 28.12 -11.15 5.10
N ILE A 276 28.64 -11.71 4.02
CA ILE A 276 28.82 -10.99 2.75
C ILE A 276 27.49 -10.46 2.22
N THR A 277 26.43 -11.27 2.25
CA THR A 277 25.07 -10.83 1.94
C THR A 277 24.61 -9.67 2.83
N GLY A 278 24.94 -9.70 4.13
CA GLY A 278 24.65 -8.60 5.05
C GLY A 278 25.45 -7.32 4.76
N ILE A 279 26.73 -7.45 4.38
CA ILE A 279 27.61 -6.32 4.03
C ILE A 279 27.08 -5.65 2.76
N ILE A 280 26.81 -6.43 1.70
CA ILE A 280 26.26 -5.91 0.44
C ILE A 280 24.87 -5.34 0.66
N GLY A 281 24.01 -5.99 1.46
CA GLY A 281 22.69 -5.47 1.81
C GLY A 281 22.71 -4.18 2.63
N GLY A 282 23.70 -4.00 3.52
CA GLY A 282 23.86 -2.75 4.26
C GLY A 282 24.41 -1.62 3.38
N ILE A 283 25.51 -1.88 2.68
CA ILE A 283 26.23 -0.86 1.91
C ILE A 283 25.53 -0.59 0.58
N LEU A 284 25.44 -1.59 -0.30
CA LEU A 284 24.97 -1.38 -1.67
C LEU A 284 23.49 -1.02 -1.69
N VAL A 285 22.62 -1.86 -1.12
CA VAL A 285 21.18 -1.54 -1.06
C VAL A 285 20.96 -0.26 -0.25
N GLY A 286 21.69 -0.02 0.85
CA GLY A 286 21.59 1.23 1.59
C GLY A 286 21.90 2.48 0.75
N LEU A 287 22.88 2.39 -0.16
CA LEU A 287 23.25 3.49 -1.05
C LEU A 287 22.25 3.71 -2.18
N ILE A 288 21.86 2.65 -2.92
CA ILE A 288 21.04 2.79 -4.13
C ILE A 288 19.55 2.58 -3.90
N GLY A 289 19.16 2.01 -2.76
CA GLY A 289 17.81 1.62 -2.38
C GLY A 289 16.76 2.74 -2.41
N GLY A 290 15.52 2.31 -2.62
CA GLY A 290 14.32 3.13 -2.66
C GLY A 290 13.70 3.35 -1.29
N SER A 291 13.97 2.47 -0.31
CA SER A 291 13.50 2.56 1.08
C SER A 291 14.65 2.96 2.02
N PRO A 292 14.69 4.22 2.53
CA PRO A 292 15.86 4.72 3.26
C PRO A 292 16.16 4.01 4.59
N LEU A 293 15.15 3.51 5.30
CA LEU A 293 15.31 2.93 6.64
C LEU A 293 15.25 1.40 6.65
N GLN A 294 14.97 0.79 5.50
CA GLN A 294 14.97 -0.66 5.33
C GLN A 294 16.40 -1.19 5.32
N VAL A 295 16.63 -2.25 6.09
CA VAL A 295 17.90 -2.97 6.15
C VAL A 295 17.73 -4.31 5.44
N SER A 296 18.51 -4.52 4.39
CA SER A 296 18.55 -5.78 3.65
C SER A 296 19.65 -6.70 4.15
N GLY A 297 19.45 -8.00 3.96
CA GLY A 297 20.44 -9.03 4.28
C GLY A 297 19.89 -10.42 3.94
N PRO A 298 20.54 -11.51 4.40
CA PRO A 298 20.08 -12.87 4.13
C PRO A 298 18.60 -13.05 4.46
N SER A 299 17.86 -13.61 3.51
CA SER A 299 16.42 -13.86 3.66
C SER A 299 16.14 -15.11 4.48
N ILE A 300 15.25 -14.98 5.46
CA ILE A 300 14.75 -16.11 6.26
C ILE A 300 13.72 -16.90 5.44
N GLY A 301 12.84 -16.24 4.69
CA GLY A 301 11.80 -16.94 3.93
C GLY A 301 12.35 -17.76 2.76
N LEU A 302 13.58 -17.49 2.33
CA LEU A 302 14.24 -18.28 1.31
C LEU A 302 15.00 -19.51 1.85
N ILE A 303 15.20 -19.65 3.18
CA ILE A 303 16.07 -20.70 3.74
C ILE A 303 15.75 -22.08 3.17
N VAL A 304 14.47 -22.44 3.12
CA VAL A 304 14.01 -23.76 2.67
C VAL A 304 14.32 -24.01 1.19
N ILE A 305 14.06 -23.03 0.31
CA ILE A 305 14.40 -23.14 -1.13
C ILE A 305 15.91 -23.26 -1.31
N LEU A 306 16.68 -22.40 -0.64
CA LEU A 306 18.13 -22.35 -0.84
C LEU A 306 18.81 -23.61 -0.30
N LEU A 307 18.35 -24.13 0.85
CA LEU A 307 18.82 -25.41 1.38
C LEU A 307 18.54 -26.56 0.40
N ASP A 308 17.35 -26.59 -0.21
CA ASP A 308 17.01 -27.60 -1.22
C ASP A 308 17.93 -27.51 -2.46
N VAL A 309 18.18 -26.29 -2.95
CA VAL A 309 19.12 -26.04 -4.06
C VAL A 309 20.53 -26.52 -3.70
N VAL A 310 21.06 -26.14 -2.53
CA VAL A 310 22.40 -26.54 -2.09
C VAL A 310 22.49 -28.06 -1.93
N GLN A 311 21.47 -28.71 -1.36
CA GLN A 311 21.48 -30.17 -1.13
C GLN A 311 21.34 -30.99 -2.42
N LYS A 312 20.52 -30.54 -3.38
CA LYS A 312 20.28 -31.27 -4.64
C LYS A 312 21.30 -30.97 -5.72
N SER A 313 21.73 -29.72 -5.81
CA SER A 313 22.49 -29.20 -6.94
C SER A 313 23.86 -28.63 -6.56
N GLY A 314 24.18 -28.53 -5.28
CA GLY A 314 25.41 -27.94 -4.79
C GLY A 314 25.38 -26.40 -4.76
N PRO A 315 26.39 -25.79 -4.10
CA PRO A 315 26.48 -24.34 -3.90
C PRO A 315 26.75 -23.56 -5.20
N GLU A 316 27.26 -24.20 -6.26
CA GLU A 316 27.54 -23.53 -7.54
C GLU A 316 26.24 -23.16 -8.28
N ARG A 317 25.23 -24.05 -8.28
CA ARG A 317 23.93 -23.76 -8.90
C ARG A 317 23.14 -22.70 -8.13
N LEU A 318 23.38 -22.59 -6.82
CA LEU A 318 22.80 -21.51 -6.01
C LEU A 318 23.18 -20.14 -6.58
N GLY A 319 24.47 -19.94 -6.89
CA GLY A 319 24.96 -18.68 -7.49
C GLY A 319 24.19 -18.31 -8.76
N LEU A 320 24.00 -19.27 -9.67
CA LEU A 320 23.25 -19.06 -10.91
C LEU A 320 21.77 -18.70 -10.65
N VAL A 321 21.08 -19.45 -9.78
CA VAL A 321 19.69 -19.17 -9.40
C VAL A 321 19.55 -17.75 -8.86
N VAL A 322 20.51 -17.32 -8.03
CA VAL A 322 20.52 -15.98 -7.42
C VAL A 322 20.84 -14.89 -8.45
N VAL A 323 21.75 -15.12 -9.41
CA VAL A 323 21.99 -14.21 -10.54
C VAL A 323 20.72 -13.98 -11.33
N LEU A 324 20.07 -15.07 -11.76
CA LEU A 324 18.85 -15.01 -12.57
C LEU A 324 17.70 -14.36 -11.78
N ALA A 325 17.56 -14.69 -10.50
CA ALA A 325 16.57 -14.04 -9.64
C ALA A 325 16.81 -12.52 -9.55
N GLY A 326 18.07 -12.09 -9.37
CA GLY A 326 18.44 -10.68 -9.37
C GLY A 326 18.13 -9.98 -10.69
N LEU A 327 18.42 -10.61 -11.83
CA LEU A 327 18.09 -10.08 -13.16
C LEU A 327 16.57 -9.93 -13.37
N ILE A 328 15.78 -10.91 -12.92
CA ILE A 328 14.31 -10.85 -12.95
C ILE A 328 13.82 -9.66 -12.11
N GLN A 329 14.40 -9.43 -10.92
CA GLN A 329 14.07 -8.28 -10.06
C GLN A 329 14.46 -6.94 -10.71
N VAL A 330 15.64 -6.85 -11.33
CA VAL A 330 16.08 -5.65 -12.07
C VAL A 330 15.10 -5.34 -13.21
N ALA A 331 14.79 -6.34 -14.03
CA ALA A 331 13.84 -6.20 -15.14
C ALA A 331 12.47 -5.76 -14.62
N ALA A 332 11.97 -6.38 -13.55
CA ALA A 332 10.72 -6.00 -12.93
C ALA A 332 10.70 -4.56 -12.39
N GLY A 333 11.78 -4.10 -11.76
CA GLY A 333 11.89 -2.73 -11.29
C GLY A 333 11.93 -1.71 -12.44
N ILE A 334 12.66 -2.02 -13.52
CA ILE A 334 12.70 -1.17 -14.73
C ILE A 334 11.32 -1.09 -15.41
N LEU A 335 10.61 -2.22 -15.48
CA LEU A 335 9.25 -2.32 -16.01
C LEU A 335 8.17 -1.73 -15.07
N ARG A 336 8.57 -1.12 -13.95
CA ARG A 336 7.69 -0.51 -12.94
C ARG A 336 6.67 -1.49 -12.35
N LEU A 337 7.10 -2.73 -12.14
CA LEU A 337 6.29 -3.79 -11.55
C LEU A 337 6.37 -3.84 -10.02
N GLY A 338 7.11 -2.95 -9.36
CA GLY A 338 7.29 -2.96 -7.91
C GLY A 338 5.95 -2.91 -7.17
N GLN A 339 5.01 -2.06 -7.61
CA GLN A 339 3.69 -1.98 -7.00
C GLN A 339 2.91 -3.32 -7.06
N TRP A 340 3.13 -4.14 -8.09
CA TRP A 340 2.44 -5.41 -8.28
C TRP A 340 2.94 -6.52 -7.34
N PHE A 341 4.23 -6.49 -6.95
CA PHE A 341 4.76 -7.43 -5.95
C PHE A 341 4.15 -7.20 -4.55
N ARG A 342 3.53 -6.04 -4.30
CA ARG A 342 2.72 -5.79 -3.10
C ARG A 342 1.33 -6.43 -3.18
N ALA A 343 0.85 -6.79 -4.37
CA ALA A 343 -0.49 -7.31 -4.61
C ALA A 343 -0.61 -8.83 -4.40
N VAL A 344 0.41 -9.50 -3.84
CA VAL A 344 0.34 -10.91 -3.46
C VAL A 344 -0.71 -11.07 -2.36
N SER A 345 -1.60 -12.08 -2.50
CA SER A 345 -2.65 -12.32 -1.51
C SER A 345 -2.05 -12.53 -0.11
N PRO A 346 -2.56 -11.83 0.93
CA PRO A 346 -2.13 -12.02 2.30
C PRO A 346 -2.24 -13.48 2.76
N ALA A 347 -3.21 -14.26 2.25
CA ALA A 347 -3.35 -15.67 2.57
C ALA A 347 -2.16 -16.51 2.10
N VAL A 348 -1.64 -16.20 0.92
CA VAL A 348 -0.48 -16.90 0.36
C VAL A 348 0.76 -16.57 1.17
N VAL A 349 0.98 -15.30 1.49
CA VAL A 349 2.14 -14.86 2.28
C VAL A 349 2.10 -15.46 3.69
N LEU A 350 0.97 -15.39 4.39
CA LEU A 350 0.82 -15.95 5.73
C LEU A 350 0.96 -17.48 5.72
N GLY A 351 0.39 -18.15 4.73
CA GLY A 351 0.53 -19.60 4.58
C GLY A 351 1.97 -20.02 4.30
N MET A 352 2.65 -19.29 3.43
CA MET A 352 4.06 -19.48 3.11
C MET A 352 4.95 -19.29 4.35
N LEU A 353 4.81 -18.17 5.07
CA LEU A 353 5.58 -17.88 6.29
C LEU A 353 5.31 -18.90 7.39
N ALA A 354 4.06 -19.34 7.57
CA ALA A 354 3.72 -20.37 8.54
C ALA A 354 4.36 -21.72 8.18
N GLY A 355 4.30 -22.13 6.90
CA GLY A 355 4.96 -23.34 6.42
C GLY A 355 6.48 -23.30 6.61
N ILE A 356 7.11 -22.19 6.20
CA ILE A 356 8.55 -21.97 6.43
C ILE A 356 8.89 -22.00 7.92
N GLY A 357 8.06 -21.37 8.76
CA GLY A 357 8.23 -21.36 10.20
C GLY A 357 8.26 -22.75 10.81
N VAL A 358 7.37 -23.64 10.36
CA VAL A 358 7.33 -25.06 10.79
C VAL A 358 8.57 -25.82 10.33
N VAL A 359 8.94 -25.70 9.04
CA VAL A 359 10.13 -26.39 8.49
C VAL A 359 11.40 -25.93 9.20
N LEU A 360 11.55 -24.60 9.37
CA LEU A 360 12.69 -23.99 10.05
C LEU A 360 12.75 -24.42 11.51
N PHE A 361 11.63 -24.39 12.23
CA PHE A 361 11.58 -24.88 13.61
C PHE A 361 12.05 -26.33 13.69
N ALA A 362 11.48 -27.23 12.88
CA ALA A 362 11.80 -28.66 12.91
C ALA A 362 13.29 -28.91 12.61
N GLN A 363 13.85 -28.26 11.59
CA GLN A 363 15.26 -28.44 11.23
C GLN A 363 16.21 -27.89 12.29
N GLN A 364 15.95 -26.68 12.79
CA GLN A 364 16.88 -26.01 13.71
C GLN A 364 16.77 -26.55 15.13
N PHE A 365 15.68 -27.24 15.47
CA PHE A 365 15.56 -27.94 16.75
C PHE A 365 16.61 -29.05 16.91
N HIS A 366 16.85 -29.83 15.86
CA HIS A 366 17.90 -30.85 15.85
C HIS A 366 19.29 -30.22 16.05
N VAL A 367 19.61 -29.15 15.30
CA VAL A 367 20.88 -28.42 15.44
C VAL A 367 21.06 -27.81 16.83
N LEU A 368 19.96 -27.44 17.51
CA LEU A 368 20.00 -26.88 18.87
C LEU A 368 20.52 -27.87 19.92
N VAL A 369 20.23 -29.16 19.73
CA VAL A 369 20.67 -30.25 20.62
C VAL A 369 21.89 -31.00 20.06
N ASP A 370 22.58 -30.40 19.07
CA ASP A 370 23.70 -30.98 18.33
C ASP A 370 23.39 -32.30 17.61
N ASP A 371 22.13 -32.52 17.26
CA ASP A 371 21.66 -33.68 16.49
C ASP A 371 21.56 -33.30 15.00
N PRO A 372 22.11 -34.09 14.05
CA PRO A 372 22.03 -33.75 12.64
C PRO A 372 20.60 -33.88 12.11
N PRO A 373 20.03 -32.82 11.49
CA PRO A 373 18.69 -32.91 10.90
C PRO A 373 18.68 -33.84 9.69
N THR A 374 17.56 -34.51 9.47
CA THR A 374 17.31 -35.30 8.26
C THR A 374 16.96 -34.40 7.06
N LYS A 375 17.03 -34.97 5.85
CA LYS A 375 16.70 -34.27 4.59
C LYS A 375 15.20 -34.00 4.39
N SER A 376 14.32 -34.59 5.19
CA SER A 376 12.86 -34.44 5.04
C SER A 376 12.28 -33.59 6.18
N PRO A 377 11.58 -32.48 5.88
CA PRO A 377 10.93 -31.65 6.90
C PRO A 377 9.95 -32.42 7.79
N LEU A 378 9.12 -33.28 7.19
CA LEU A 378 8.16 -34.11 7.92
C LEU A 378 8.84 -35.09 8.88
N ARG A 379 9.94 -35.70 8.42
CA ARG A 379 10.70 -36.62 9.26
C ARG A 379 11.36 -35.89 10.43
N ASN A 380 11.95 -34.71 10.20
CA ASN A 380 12.48 -33.87 11.27
C ASN A 380 11.42 -33.57 12.33
N LEU A 381 10.21 -33.21 11.91
CA LEU A 381 9.12 -32.96 12.85
C LEU A 381 8.76 -34.21 13.68
N ALA A 382 8.75 -35.39 13.05
CA ALA A 382 8.47 -36.66 13.72
C ALA A 382 9.59 -37.11 14.67
N THR A 383 10.84 -36.73 14.41
CA THR A 383 12.01 -37.12 15.22
C THR A 383 12.39 -36.13 16.33
N ILE A 384 11.65 -35.02 16.50
CA ILE A 384 11.85 -34.09 17.62
C ILE A 384 11.84 -34.78 18.98
N PRO A 385 10.88 -35.68 19.32
CA PRO A 385 10.89 -36.37 20.61
C PRO A 385 12.17 -37.17 20.84
N THR A 386 12.72 -37.78 19.79
CA THR A 386 13.99 -38.50 19.83
C THR A 386 15.16 -37.56 20.06
N ALA A 387 15.19 -36.41 19.38
CA ALA A 387 16.21 -35.38 19.59
C ALA A 387 16.17 -34.78 21.00
N VAL A 388 14.96 -34.59 21.58
CA VAL A 388 14.80 -34.21 22.99
C VAL A 388 15.39 -35.29 23.90
N TRP A 389 15.16 -36.56 23.60
CA TRP A 389 15.71 -37.66 24.37
C TRP A 389 17.25 -37.70 24.33
N HIS A 390 17.86 -37.51 23.15
CA HIS A 390 19.31 -37.39 23.01
C HIS A 390 19.88 -36.21 23.82
N GLY A 391 19.20 -35.05 23.81
CA GLY A 391 19.62 -33.88 24.57
C GLY A 391 19.47 -34.00 26.10
N VAL A 392 18.70 -34.96 26.60
CA VAL A 392 18.39 -35.10 28.04
C VAL A 392 19.01 -36.36 28.67
N ALA A 393 19.01 -37.50 27.97
CA ALA A 393 19.21 -38.81 28.59
C ALA A 393 20.22 -39.72 27.88
N ASP A 394 20.45 -39.56 26.57
CA ASP A 394 21.20 -40.54 25.78
C ASP A 394 22.33 -39.87 24.98
N SER A 395 23.55 -39.98 25.49
CA SER A 395 24.77 -39.74 24.72
C SER A 395 25.08 -41.03 23.95
N HIS A 396 24.54 -41.17 22.74
CA HIS A 396 24.88 -42.29 21.86
C HIS A 396 26.38 -42.29 21.50
N GLU A 397 26.91 -43.49 21.22
CA GLU A 397 28.30 -43.72 20.82
C GLU A 397 28.68 -42.83 19.61
N GLY A 398 29.50 -41.80 19.86
CA GLY A 398 30.06 -40.91 18.83
C GLY A 398 29.81 -39.41 19.02
N HIS A 399 28.87 -39.01 19.89
CA HIS A 399 28.54 -37.60 20.13
C HIS A 399 28.31 -37.31 21.64
N PRO A 400 29.36 -37.23 22.46
CA PRO A 400 29.25 -37.09 23.92
C PRO A 400 28.76 -35.71 24.41
N GLU A 401 28.47 -34.76 23.51
CA GLU A 401 28.31 -33.33 23.85
C GLU A 401 26.87 -32.78 23.67
N HIS A 402 25.91 -33.67 23.41
CA HIS A 402 24.51 -33.30 23.15
C HIS A 402 23.88 -32.54 24.33
N GLN A 403 24.27 -32.87 25.57
CA GLN A 403 23.71 -32.27 26.78
C GLN A 403 24.22 -30.84 26.97
N GLU A 404 25.51 -30.59 26.75
CA GLU A 404 26.11 -29.26 26.82
C GLU A 404 25.54 -28.35 25.73
N ALA A 405 25.39 -28.86 24.51
CA ALA A 405 24.78 -28.12 23.41
C ALA A 405 23.31 -27.78 23.70
N ALA A 406 22.53 -28.75 24.17
CA ALA A 406 21.14 -28.54 24.57
C ALA A 406 21.03 -27.52 25.72
N ALA A 407 21.93 -27.56 26.71
CA ALA A 407 21.97 -26.59 27.80
C ALA A 407 22.24 -25.17 27.30
N ILE A 408 23.20 -24.99 26.38
CA ILE A 408 23.47 -23.69 25.75
C ILE A 408 22.30 -23.23 24.88
N GLY A 409 21.67 -24.13 24.14
CA GLY A 409 20.47 -23.86 23.35
C GLY A 409 19.30 -23.38 24.22
N LEU A 410 19.02 -24.08 25.32
CA LEU A 410 18.00 -23.72 26.30
C LEU A 410 18.31 -22.40 27.02
N LEU A 411 19.56 -22.18 27.42
CA LEU A 411 20.01 -20.90 27.97
C LEU A 411 19.74 -19.75 27.00
N THR A 412 20.08 -19.95 25.72
CA THR A 412 19.86 -18.96 24.67
C THR A 412 18.36 -18.68 24.50
N LEU A 413 17.52 -19.71 24.42
CA LEU A 413 16.05 -19.57 24.36
C LEU A 413 15.49 -18.85 25.58
N ALA A 414 15.96 -19.20 26.79
CA ALA A 414 15.53 -18.59 28.04
C ALA A 414 15.85 -17.08 28.04
N VAL A 415 17.05 -16.67 27.64
CA VAL A 415 17.39 -15.25 27.50
C VAL A 415 16.50 -14.57 26.45
N LEU A 416 16.31 -15.20 25.28
CA LEU A 416 15.50 -14.61 24.21
C LEU A 416 14.03 -14.36 24.61
N VAL A 417 13.46 -15.22 25.45
CA VAL A 417 12.06 -15.12 25.90
C VAL A 417 11.92 -14.28 27.16
N LEU A 418 12.77 -14.48 28.16
CA LEU A 418 12.63 -13.89 29.49
C LEU A 418 13.21 -12.47 29.59
N TRP A 419 14.19 -12.10 28.76
CA TRP A 419 14.82 -10.78 28.85
C TRP A 419 13.83 -9.64 28.60
N MET A 420 12.95 -9.76 27.60
CA MET A 420 12.02 -8.70 27.21
C MET A 420 11.04 -8.30 28.34
N PRO A 421 10.38 -9.23 29.04
CA PRO A 421 9.54 -8.87 30.20
C PRO A 421 10.34 -8.44 31.43
N LEU A 422 11.58 -8.94 31.64
CA LEU A 422 12.37 -8.66 32.83
C LEU A 422 13.17 -7.34 32.76
N ALA A 423 13.62 -6.94 31.57
CA ALA A 423 14.48 -5.76 31.40
C ALA A 423 13.73 -4.45 31.75
N ARG A 424 14.30 -3.65 32.67
CA ARG A 424 13.77 -2.35 33.12
C ARG A 424 14.73 -1.20 32.79
N GLY A 425 14.18 -0.02 32.52
CA GLY A 425 14.96 1.21 32.28
C GLY A 425 15.96 1.07 31.12
N ARG A 426 17.22 1.42 31.37
CA ARG A 426 18.30 1.40 30.36
C ARG A 426 18.64 -0.01 29.86
N LEU A 427 18.33 -1.06 30.61
CA LEU A 427 18.58 -2.46 30.18
C LEU A 427 17.77 -2.86 28.95
N ARG A 428 16.62 -2.20 28.69
CA ARG A 428 15.82 -2.44 27.48
C ARG A 428 16.52 -2.00 26.18
N ALA A 429 17.55 -1.17 26.28
CA ALA A 429 18.32 -0.76 25.11
C ALA A 429 19.25 -1.86 24.58
N ILE A 430 19.54 -2.89 25.39
CA ILE A 430 20.42 -3.99 24.99
C ILE A 430 19.65 -4.95 24.06
N PRO A 431 20.13 -5.20 22.82
CA PRO A 431 19.48 -6.13 21.92
C PRO A 431 19.46 -7.56 22.48
N THR A 432 18.28 -8.15 22.58
CA THR A 432 18.10 -9.48 23.19
C THR A 432 18.91 -10.58 22.49
N VAL A 433 18.97 -10.55 21.16
CA VAL A 433 19.70 -11.55 20.35
C VAL A 433 21.20 -11.49 20.65
N LEU A 434 21.77 -10.28 20.75
CA LEU A 434 23.16 -10.11 21.10
C LEU A 434 23.45 -10.63 22.50
N LEU A 435 22.63 -10.25 23.48
CA LEU A 435 22.80 -10.69 24.87
C LEU A 435 22.80 -12.21 24.98
N ALA A 436 21.86 -12.88 24.29
CA ALA A 436 21.76 -14.33 24.29
C ALA A 436 23.03 -15.00 23.73
N VAL A 437 23.55 -14.50 22.60
CA VAL A 437 24.78 -15.02 21.97
C VAL A 437 26.01 -14.76 22.83
N VAL A 438 26.15 -13.56 23.39
CA VAL A 438 27.29 -13.21 24.25
C VAL A 438 27.28 -14.06 25.50
N LEU A 439 26.12 -14.24 26.15
CA LEU A 439 26.02 -15.08 27.34
C LEU A 439 26.30 -16.56 27.03
N ALA A 440 25.73 -17.08 25.95
CA ALA A 440 26.03 -18.44 25.48
C ALA A 440 27.53 -18.63 25.24
N THR A 441 28.15 -17.70 24.50
CA THR A 441 29.59 -17.73 24.20
C THR A 441 30.44 -17.66 25.47
N ALA A 442 30.08 -16.78 26.41
CA ALA A 442 30.80 -16.63 27.67
C ALA A 442 30.69 -17.90 28.53
N VAL A 443 29.51 -18.47 28.68
CA VAL A 443 29.29 -19.69 29.47
C VAL A 443 30.04 -20.87 28.84
N THR A 444 29.95 -21.06 27.52
CA THR A 444 30.71 -22.09 26.82
C THR A 444 32.21 -21.93 27.00
N ALA A 445 32.73 -20.70 26.89
CA ALA A 445 34.16 -20.43 27.05
C ALA A 445 34.63 -20.64 28.51
N MET A 446 33.84 -20.22 29.50
CA MET A 446 34.17 -20.35 30.92
C MET A 446 34.15 -21.80 31.40
N LEU A 447 33.20 -22.60 30.91
CA LEU A 447 33.07 -24.01 31.29
C LEU A 447 33.96 -24.92 30.45
N GLY A 448 34.59 -24.41 29.40
CA GLY A 448 35.46 -25.19 28.52
C GLY A 448 34.73 -26.28 27.74
N TRP A 449 33.41 -26.14 27.54
CA TRP A 449 32.60 -27.17 26.87
C TRP A 449 33.02 -27.32 25.40
N PRO A 450 33.26 -28.56 24.94
CA PRO A 450 33.80 -28.83 23.60
C PRO A 450 32.80 -28.71 22.44
N ILE A 451 31.61 -28.14 22.67
CA ILE A 451 30.52 -28.02 21.69
C ILE A 451 30.92 -27.36 20.37
N GLN A 452 30.19 -27.72 19.29
CA GLN A 452 30.38 -27.14 17.97
C GLN A 452 30.25 -25.61 17.94
N ARG A 453 31.29 -24.94 17.45
CA ARG A 453 31.36 -23.48 17.26
C ARG A 453 31.33 -23.11 15.79
N VAL A 454 31.06 -21.84 15.51
CA VAL A 454 31.07 -21.29 14.16
C VAL A 454 32.48 -21.44 13.56
N THR A 455 32.56 -22.04 12.38
CA THR A 455 33.78 -22.05 11.57
C THR A 455 33.86 -20.76 10.75
N PHE A 456 35.05 -20.16 10.68
CA PHE A 456 35.26 -18.94 9.91
C PHE A 456 36.70 -18.93 9.38
N GLU A 457 36.88 -19.03 8.06
CA GLU A 457 38.18 -19.13 7.41
C GLU A 457 38.59 -17.84 6.69
N GLY A 458 37.63 -16.96 6.39
CA GLY A 458 37.84 -15.65 5.79
C GLY A 458 36.80 -15.32 4.72
N LEU A 459 36.57 -14.05 4.41
CA LEU A 459 35.49 -13.65 3.50
C LEU A 459 35.58 -14.31 2.10
N THR A 460 36.79 -14.55 1.60
CA THR A 460 37.00 -15.16 0.28
C THR A 460 36.70 -16.66 0.24
N SER A 461 36.64 -17.35 1.38
CA SER A 461 36.40 -18.82 1.41
C SER A 461 35.00 -19.20 0.93
N ALA A 462 34.02 -18.30 1.09
CA ALA A 462 32.65 -18.50 0.64
C ALA A 462 32.41 -18.10 -0.81
N VAL A 463 33.33 -17.38 -1.45
CA VAL A 463 33.18 -16.90 -2.82
C VAL A 463 33.39 -18.07 -3.79
N ARG A 464 32.33 -18.46 -4.48
CA ARG A 464 32.28 -19.58 -5.43
C ARG A 464 31.56 -19.14 -6.71
N PRO A 465 32.19 -18.34 -7.57
CA PRO A 465 31.54 -17.80 -8.75
C PRO A 465 31.05 -18.95 -9.65
N PRO A 466 29.89 -18.80 -10.32
CA PRO A 466 29.37 -19.82 -11.21
C PRO A 466 30.33 -20.05 -12.39
N ASP A 467 30.56 -21.32 -12.74
CA ASP A 467 31.42 -21.69 -13.87
C ASP A 467 30.83 -21.18 -15.21
N PRO A 468 31.58 -20.39 -16.00
CA PRO A 468 31.13 -19.89 -17.29
C PRO A 468 30.76 -20.98 -18.30
N ALA A 469 31.44 -22.14 -18.27
CA ALA A 469 31.14 -23.24 -19.18
C ALA A 469 29.83 -23.95 -18.81
N GLY A 470 29.60 -24.15 -17.50
CA GLY A 470 28.33 -24.65 -16.97
C GLY A 470 27.16 -23.67 -17.12
N PHE A 471 27.42 -22.36 -17.18
CA PHE A 471 26.39 -21.31 -17.28
C PHE A 471 25.45 -21.51 -18.48
N LEU A 472 26.00 -21.80 -19.67
CA LEU A 472 25.22 -21.99 -20.89
C LEU A 472 24.33 -23.25 -20.83
N GLY A 473 24.86 -24.37 -20.32
CA GLY A 473 24.10 -25.62 -20.18
C GLY A 473 23.06 -25.59 -19.07
N MET A 474 23.28 -24.79 -18.02
CA MET A 474 22.34 -24.66 -16.90
C MET A 474 21.25 -23.62 -17.16
N VAL A 475 21.48 -22.60 -18.01
CA VAL A 475 20.44 -21.67 -18.45
C VAL A 475 19.41 -22.36 -19.36
N SER A 476 19.78 -23.46 -20.03
CA SER A 476 18.82 -24.29 -20.78
C SER A 476 17.93 -25.18 -19.90
N ASP A 477 18.18 -25.27 -18.59
CA ASP A 477 17.33 -26.05 -17.67
C ASP A 477 16.14 -25.20 -17.19
N GLY A 478 14.93 -25.62 -17.58
CA GLY A 478 13.68 -24.97 -17.17
C GLY A 478 13.46 -24.97 -15.64
N ALA A 479 14.00 -25.96 -14.91
CA ALA A 479 13.88 -26.02 -13.45
C ALA A 479 14.67 -24.89 -12.76
N VAL A 480 15.80 -24.48 -13.33
CA VAL A 480 16.60 -23.35 -12.82
C VAL A 480 15.83 -22.05 -12.95
N TRP A 481 15.20 -21.80 -14.09
CA TRP A 481 14.36 -20.62 -14.31
C TRP A 481 13.16 -20.57 -13.38
N LEU A 482 12.49 -21.71 -13.15
CA LEU A 482 11.37 -21.79 -12.23
C LEU A 482 11.80 -21.49 -10.78
N THR A 483 12.94 -22.04 -10.37
CA THR A 483 13.51 -21.79 -9.04
C THR A 483 13.93 -20.32 -8.89
N ALA A 484 14.61 -19.76 -9.89
CA ALA A 484 15.02 -18.35 -9.91
C ALA A 484 13.83 -17.39 -9.88
N ALA A 485 12.77 -17.68 -10.65
CA ALA A 485 11.53 -16.91 -10.63
C ALA A 485 10.86 -16.95 -9.24
N THR A 486 10.93 -18.10 -8.56
CA THR A 486 10.37 -18.26 -7.21
C THR A 486 11.18 -17.52 -6.17
N VAL A 487 12.51 -17.60 -6.23
CA VAL A 487 13.42 -16.81 -5.38
C VAL A 487 13.17 -15.32 -5.61
N ALA A 488 13.08 -14.87 -6.87
CA ALA A 488 12.78 -13.49 -7.21
C ALA A 488 11.42 -13.05 -6.67
N LEU A 489 10.37 -13.87 -6.82
CA LEU A 489 9.03 -13.57 -6.34
C LEU A 489 8.99 -13.41 -4.82
N VAL A 490 9.53 -14.39 -4.09
CA VAL A 490 9.53 -14.41 -2.62
C VAL A 490 10.41 -13.27 -2.08
N ALA A 491 11.64 -13.09 -2.59
CA ALA A 491 12.53 -12.01 -2.17
C ALA A 491 11.92 -10.63 -2.39
N SER A 492 11.24 -10.43 -3.53
CA SER A 492 10.59 -9.17 -3.86
C SER A 492 9.37 -8.91 -2.98
N ALA A 493 8.51 -9.92 -2.80
CA ALA A 493 7.34 -9.81 -1.93
C ALA A 493 7.77 -9.49 -0.48
N GLU A 494 8.75 -10.20 0.07
CA GLU A 494 9.29 -9.92 1.40
C GLU A 494 9.85 -8.50 1.50
N THR A 495 10.66 -8.09 0.52
CA THR A 495 11.27 -6.76 0.50
C THR A 495 10.22 -5.67 0.51
N LEU A 496 9.19 -5.76 -0.32
CA LEU A 496 8.19 -4.70 -0.43
C LEU A 496 7.19 -4.72 0.72
N LEU A 497 6.87 -5.89 1.27
CA LEU A 497 6.09 -5.99 2.51
C LEU A 497 6.87 -5.41 3.70
N CYS A 498 8.18 -5.66 3.77
CA CYS A 498 9.07 -5.02 4.73
C CYS A 498 9.04 -3.50 4.55
N ALA A 499 9.14 -3.00 3.32
CA ALA A 499 9.12 -1.57 3.04
C ALA A 499 7.80 -0.92 3.48
N VAL A 500 6.68 -1.57 3.22
CA VAL A 500 5.35 -1.12 3.68
C VAL A 500 5.29 -1.07 5.21
N ALA A 501 5.78 -2.12 5.89
CA ALA A 501 5.82 -2.16 7.34
C ALA A 501 6.73 -1.06 7.93
N VAL A 502 7.90 -0.84 7.34
CA VAL A 502 8.87 0.19 7.75
C VAL A 502 8.30 1.60 7.54
N ASP A 503 7.67 1.84 6.39
CA ASP A 503 6.99 3.11 6.07
C ASP A 503 5.91 3.44 7.12
N GLN A 504 5.27 2.43 7.74
CA GLN A 504 4.28 2.66 8.82
C GLN A 504 4.92 3.00 10.17
N MET A 505 6.22 2.77 10.35
CA MET A 505 6.94 3.01 11.62
C MET A 505 7.58 4.40 11.69
N HIS A 506 7.62 5.16 10.60
CA HIS A 506 8.25 6.49 10.56
C HIS A 506 7.43 7.51 9.76
N ARG A 507 7.80 8.79 9.91
CA ARG A 507 7.19 9.93 9.19
C ARG A 507 8.10 10.53 8.09
N GLY A 508 9.27 9.93 7.86
CA GLY A 508 10.21 10.36 6.81
C GLY A 508 9.79 10.01 5.38
N PRO A 509 10.71 10.15 4.40
CA PRO A 509 10.45 9.87 2.99
C PRO A 509 9.89 8.47 2.76
N ARG A 510 8.86 8.36 1.92
CA ARG A 510 8.21 7.08 1.59
C ARG A 510 9.05 6.25 0.62
N THR A 511 8.82 4.95 0.64
CA THR A 511 9.56 4.02 -0.22
C THR A 511 9.22 4.23 -1.70
N ARG A 512 10.26 4.30 -2.55
CA ARG A 512 10.13 4.18 -4.01
C ARG A 512 10.28 2.71 -4.41
N TYR A 513 9.17 2.00 -4.56
CA TYR A 513 9.16 0.54 -4.70
C TYR A 513 9.94 0.01 -5.90
N ASP A 514 9.80 0.64 -7.07
CA ASP A 514 10.53 0.20 -8.28
C ASP A 514 12.05 0.34 -8.10
N ARG A 515 12.48 1.46 -7.51
CA ARG A 515 13.89 1.70 -7.18
C ARG A 515 14.40 0.71 -6.12
N GLU A 516 13.58 0.40 -5.13
CA GLU A 516 13.91 -0.61 -4.11
C GLU A 516 14.07 -1.99 -4.75
N LEU A 517 13.13 -2.38 -5.61
CA LEU A 517 13.16 -3.65 -6.31
C LEU A 517 14.39 -3.77 -7.23
N THR A 518 14.70 -2.72 -8.00
CA THR A 518 15.94 -2.69 -8.81
C THR A 518 17.18 -2.78 -7.93
N ALA A 519 17.23 -2.10 -6.78
CA ALA A 519 18.36 -2.16 -5.86
C ALA A 519 18.58 -3.57 -5.27
N GLN A 520 17.49 -4.26 -4.87
CA GLN A 520 17.57 -5.66 -4.47
C GLN A 520 18.09 -6.52 -5.62
N GLY A 521 17.55 -6.33 -6.83
CA GLY A 521 17.93 -7.10 -8.01
C GLY A 521 19.41 -6.96 -8.37
N VAL A 522 19.92 -5.73 -8.44
CA VAL A 522 21.36 -5.48 -8.70
C VAL A 522 22.23 -6.16 -7.65
N SER A 523 21.84 -6.05 -6.38
CA SER A 523 22.60 -6.63 -5.27
C SER A 523 22.55 -8.16 -5.27
N ASN A 524 21.41 -8.76 -5.61
CA ASN A 524 21.25 -10.20 -5.79
C ASN A 524 22.04 -10.70 -7.01
N THR A 525 22.07 -9.96 -8.11
CA THR A 525 22.91 -10.31 -9.26
C THR A 525 24.39 -10.35 -8.87
N ILE A 526 24.87 -9.37 -8.09
CA ILE A 526 26.24 -9.36 -7.58
C ILE A 526 26.49 -10.55 -6.63
N LEU A 527 25.60 -10.78 -5.66
CA LEU A 527 25.74 -11.91 -4.73
C LEU A 527 25.75 -13.26 -5.44
N GLY A 528 24.87 -13.45 -6.42
CA GLY A 528 24.83 -14.67 -7.22
C GLY A 528 26.11 -14.86 -8.03
N SER A 529 26.69 -13.79 -8.57
CA SER A 529 27.97 -13.86 -9.29
C SER A 529 29.14 -14.25 -8.38
N LEU A 530 29.00 -14.05 -7.08
CA LEU A 530 29.94 -14.51 -6.06
C LEU A 530 29.63 -15.93 -5.55
N GLY A 531 28.53 -16.56 -5.98
CA GLY A 531 28.08 -17.85 -5.45
C GLY A 531 27.44 -17.79 -4.06
N ILE A 532 26.88 -16.64 -3.69
CA ILE A 532 26.47 -16.33 -2.31
C ILE A 532 24.94 -16.27 -2.21
N LEU A 533 24.45 -16.35 -0.97
CA LEU A 533 23.04 -16.24 -0.61
C LEU A 533 22.40 -14.93 -1.11
N PRO A 534 21.14 -14.99 -1.58
CA PRO A 534 20.37 -13.81 -1.92
C PRO A 534 20.01 -13.00 -0.66
N LEU A 535 19.71 -11.73 -0.88
CA LEU A 535 19.14 -10.81 0.10
C LEU A 535 17.68 -10.46 -0.17
N SER A 536 16.99 -10.08 0.90
CA SER A 536 15.70 -9.39 0.88
C SER A 536 15.64 -8.35 2.00
N GLY A 537 14.62 -7.49 1.98
CA GLY A 537 14.33 -6.59 3.10
C GLY A 537 13.91 -7.36 4.36
N ALA A 538 14.55 -7.09 5.50
CA ALA A 538 14.30 -7.80 6.75
C ALA A 538 13.54 -6.94 7.77
N VAL A 539 12.29 -7.30 8.07
CA VAL A 539 11.43 -6.50 8.96
C VAL A 539 12.00 -6.36 10.37
N VAL A 540 12.63 -7.41 10.91
CA VAL A 540 13.20 -7.39 12.28
C VAL A 540 14.36 -6.38 12.37
N ARG A 541 15.26 -6.38 11.38
CA ARG A 541 16.41 -5.47 11.34
C ARG A 541 15.96 -4.03 11.08
N SER A 542 15.04 -3.86 10.14
CA SER A 542 14.51 -2.55 9.77
C SER A 542 13.68 -1.93 10.91
N ALA A 543 12.88 -2.72 11.62
CA ALA A 543 12.17 -2.26 12.82
C ALA A 543 13.13 -1.89 13.95
N ALA A 544 14.21 -2.66 14.16
CA ALA A 544 15.25 -2.30 15.11
C ALA A 544 15.94 -0.98 14.72
N ASN A 545 16.20 -0.77 13.43
CA ASN A 545 16.77 0.47 12.88
C ASN A 545 15.89 1.69 13.21
N VAL A 546 14.59 1.60 12.90
CA VAL A 546 13.64 2.68 13.15
C VAL A 546 13.44 2.92 14.65
N ARG A 547 13.31 1.86 15.46
CA ARG A 547 13.16 1.96 16.94
C ARG A 547 14.39 2.53 17.62
N ALA A 548 15.58 2.28 17.08
CA ALA A 548 16.83 2.88 17.55
C ALA A 548 16.96 4.36 17.16
N GLY A 549 16.03 4.89 16.37
CA GLY A 549 15.92 6.30 16.04
C GLY A 549 16.58 6.71 14.73
N ALA A 550 16.88 5.78 13.83
CA ALA A 550 17.41 6.09 12.50
C ALA A 550 16.46 7.01 11.72
N ARG A 551 17.06 7.92 10.94
CA ARG A 551 16.33 8.92 10.14
C ARG A 551 16.72 8.89 8.67
N THR A 552 17.88 8.33 8.34
CA THR A 552 18.45 8.35 7.00
C THR A 552 19.01 7.00 6.58
N ARG A 553 19.32 6.88 5.28
CA ARG A 553 20.04 5.73 4.72
C ARG A 553 21.46 5.56 5.27
N CYS A 554 22.02 6.57 5.95
CA CYS A 554 23.35 6.45 6.53
C CYS A 554 23.39 5.33 7.58
N SER A 555 22.29 5.10 8.31
CA SER A 555 22.26 4.03 9.32
C SER A 555 22.45 2.64 8.69
N THR A 556 21.83 2.41 7.52
CA THR A 556 21.93 1.12 6.82
C THR A 556 23.33 0.91 6.24
N VAL A 557 23.93 1.97 5.70
CA VAL A 557 25.32 1.95 5.18
C VAL A 557 26.32 1.73 6.31
N PHE A 558 26.22 2.47 7.41
CA PHE A 558 27.10 2.29 8.57
C PHE A 558 26.97 0.88 9.14
N HIS A 559 25.76 0.30 9.18
CA HIS A 559 25.57 -1.09 9.60
C HIS A 559 26.42 -2.05 8.74
N GLY A 560 26.39 -1.92 7.42
CA GLY A 560 27.19 -2.75 6.53
C GLY A 560 28.71 -2.51 6.72
N VAL A 561 29.13 -1.28 6.97
CA VAL A 561 30.52 -0.93 7.30
C VAL A 561 30.96 -1.54 8.62
N TRP A 562 30.12 -1.51 9.67
CA TRP A 562 30.41 -2.16 10.94
C TRP A 562 30.55 -3.67 10.79
N LEU A 563 29.69 -4.27 9.96
CA LEU A 563 29.76 -5.70 9.70
C LEU A 563 31.07 -6.07 8.98
N LEU A 564 31.47 -5.30 7.97
CA LEU A 564 32.76 -5.47 7.28
C LEU A 564 33.95 -5.26 8.24
N GLY A 565 33.95 -4.15 8.99
CA GLY A 565 35.02 -3.83 9.94
C GLY A 565 35.16 -4.89 11.04
N PHE A 566 34.04 -5.38 11.60
CA PHE A 566 34.07 -6.42 12.62
C PHE A 566 34.71 -7.72 12.13
N VAL A 567 34.37 -8.14 10.91
CA VAL A 567 34.91 -9.38 10.34
C VAL A 567 36.40 -9.27 10.02
N LEU A 568 36.85 -8.10 9.59
CA LEU A 568 38.26 -7.86 9.28
C LEU A 568 39.12 -7.72 10.55
N LEU A 569 38.58 -7.08 11.60
CA LEU A 569 39.35 -6.75 12.81
C LEU A 569 39.25 -7.83 13.91
N ALA A 570 38.14 -8.58 13.95
CA ALA A 570 37.81 -9.47 15.06
C ALA A 570 37.29 -10.87 14.61
N PRO A 571 37.88 -11.55 13.60
CA PRO A 571 37.40 -12.86 13.14
C PRO A 571 37.50 -13.94 14.22
N GLY A 572 38.43 -13.81 15.17
CA GLY A 572 38.55 -14.72 16.31
C GLY A 572 37.30 -14.76 17.20
N LEU A 573 36.60 -13.64 17.36
CA LEU A 573 35.37 -13.59 18.15
C LEU A 573 34.23 -14.40 17.50
N LEU A 574 34.17 -14.45 16.16
CA LEU A 574 33.19 -15.25 15.44
C LEU A 574 33.34 -16.74 15.76
N ARG A 575 34.58 -17.22 15.83
CA ARG A 575 34.91 -18.63 16.10
C ARG A 575 34.60 -19.09 17.53
N LEU A 576 34.30 -18.17 18.44
CA LEU A 576 33.89 -18.50 19.79
C LEU A 576 32.39 -18.82 19.89
N ILE A 577 31.59 -18.38 18.92
CA ILE A 577 30.13 -18.46 18.98
C ILE A 577 29.68 -19.93 18.88
N PRO A 578 28.96 -20.46 19.89
CA PRO A 578 28.37 -21.80 19.82
C PRO A 578 27.28 -21.88 18.76
N THR A 579 27.26 -22.95 17.99
CA THR A 579 26.27 -23.10 16.92
C THR A 579 24.87 -23.41 17.46
N ALA A 580 24.77 -24.06 18.63
CA ALA A 580 23.51 -24.26 19.35
C ALA A 580 22.81 -22.93 19.69
N ALA A 581 23.57 -21.87 19.98
CA ALA A 581 23.01 -20.54 20.22
C ALA A 581 22.40 -19.93 18.95
N LEU A 582 23.04 -20.13 17.79
CA LEU A 582 22.50 -19.68 16.50
C LEU A 582 21.24 -20.47 16.12
N ALA A 583 21.24 -21.78 16.36
CA ALA A 583 20.07 -22.64 16.16
C ALA A 583 18.89 -22.19 17.04
N ALA A 584 19.13 -21.87 18.32
CA ALA A 584 18.11 -21.32 19.22
C ALA A 584 17.46 -20.03 18.72
N ILE A 585 18.24 -19.12 18.11
CA ILE A 585 17.70 -17.92 17.47
C ILE A 585 16.72 -18.31 16.35
N LEU A 586 17.07 -19.29 15.51
CA LEU A 586 16.24 -19.71 14.40
C LEU A 586 15.04 -20.54 14.82
N VAL A 587 15.15 -21.38 15.86
CA VAL A 587 14.03 -22.10 16.46
C VAL A 587 12.97 -21.10 16.92
N LEU A 588 13.35 -20.08 17.70
CA LEU A 588 12.42 -19.05 18.14
C LEU A 588 11.88 -18.23 16.97
N THR A 589 12.72 -17.96 15.96
CA THR A 589 12.28 -17.23 14.77
C THR A 589 11.25 -18.03 13.97
N GLY A 590 11.47 -19.34 13.78
CA GLY A 590 10.53 -20.24 13.12
C GLY A 590 9.17 -20.26 13.82
N ILE A 591 9.15 -20.30 15.15
CA ILE A 591 7.91 -20.19 15.95
C ILE A 591 7.24 -18.83 15.72
N ARG A 592 8.00 -17.74 15.69
CA ARG A 592 7.47 -16.37 15.49
C ARG A 592 6.93 -16.12 14.08
N LEU A 593 7.42 -16.83 13.06
CA LEU A 593 6.86 -16.77 11.70
C LEU A 593 5.45 -17.37 11.62
N ILE A 594 5.07 -18.24 12.57
CA ILE A 594 3.73 -18.81 12.67
C ILE A 594 2.83 -17.83 13.44
N GLU A 595 2.35 -16.79 12.76
CA GLU A 595 1.46 -15.78 13.34
C GLU A 595 0.03 -16.31 13.54
N ALA A 596 -0.18 -17.14 14.56
CA ALA A 596 -1.47 -17.77 14.85
C ALA A 596 -2.63 -16.76 14.99
N HIS A 597 -2.35 -15.55 15.48
CA HIS A 597 -3.32 -14.46 15.57
C HIS A 597 -3.78 -13.96 14.19
N ALA A 598 -2.84 -13.75 13.26
CA ALA A 598 -3.12 -13.32 11.90
C ALA A 598 -3.90 -14.39 11.12
N ILE A 599 -3.49 -15.67 11.24
CA ILE A 599 -4.19 -16.80 10.62
C ILE A 599 -5.62 -16.91 11.15
N ARG A 600 -5.82 -16.77 12.47
CA ARG A 600 -7.15 -16.81 13.10
C ARG A 600 -8.01 -15.61 12.69
N ALA A 601 -7.44 -14.41 12.57
CA ALA A 601 -8.13 -13.23 12.08
C ALA A 601 -8.59 -13.43 10.62
N LEU A 602 -7.69 -13.92 9.76
CA LEU A 602 -7.99 -14.22 8.36
C LEU A 602 -9.10 -15.26 8.22
N TRP A 603 -9.08 -16.33 9.03
CA TRP A 603 -10.12 -17.36 9.02
C TRP A 603 -11.49 -16.82 9.44
N ARG A 604 -11.52 -15.87 10.39
CA ARG A 604 -12.76 -15.22 10.84
C ARG A 604 -13.31 -14.25 9.80
N GLU A 605 -12.45 -13.58 9.04
CA GLU A 605 -12.84 -12.64 7.97
C GLU A 605 -13.28 -13.37 6.70
N SER A 606 -12.51 -14.37 6.24
CA SER A 606 -12.84 -15.18 5.08
C SER A 606 -12.35 -16.62 5.25
N ARG A 607 -13.29 -17.55 5.42
CA ARG A 607 -12.97 -18.99 5.50
C ARG A 607 -12.23 -19.49 4.26
N ALA A 608 -12.49 -18.91 3.09
CA ALA A 608 -11.78 -19.25 1.86
C ALA A 608 -10.31 -18.81 1.89
N GLU A 609 -10.00 -17.59 2.33
CA GLU A 609 -8.61 -17.14 2.49
C GLU A 609 -7.89 -17.92 3.59
N GLY A 610 -8.57 -18.19 4.70
CA GLY A 610 -8.05 -19.04 5.77
C GLY A 610 -7.71 -20.45 5.26
N ALA A 611 -8.55 -21.05 4.41
CA ALA A 611 -8.28 -22.34 3.79
C ALA A 611 -7.07 -22.29 2.84
N ILE A 612 -6.96 -21.26 2.00
CA ILE A 612 -5.80 -21.06 1.11
C ILE A 612 -4.51 -20.98 1.93
N CYS A 613 -4.52 -20.21 3.03
CA CYS A 613 -3.39 -20.09 3.95
C CYS A 613 -2.97 -21.45 4.53
N VAL A 614 -3.93 -22.24 5.05
CA VAL A 614 -3.64 -23.55 5.65
C VAL A 614 -3.15 -24.56 4.61
N VAL A 615 -3.79 -24.62 3.43
CA VAL A 615 -3.35 -25.51 2.34
C VAL A 615 -1.94 -25.16 1.88
N THR A 616 -1.67 -23.86 1.70
CA THR A 616 -0.32 -23.37 1.35
C THR A 616 0.71 -23.84 2.39
N ALA A 617 0.44 -23.62 3.68
CA ALA A 617 1.35 -24.03 4.76
C ALA A 617 1.59 -25.56 4.79
N ILE A 618 0.52 -26.36 4.64
CA ILE A 618 0.63 -27.82 4.60
C ILE A 618 1.47 -28.28 3.41
N THR A 619 1.24 -27.71 2.22
CA THR A 619 2.01 -28.06 1.02
C THR A 619 3.48 -27.67 1.14
N VAL A 620 3.81 -26.52 1.76
CA VAL A 620 5.20 -26.14 2.05
C VAL A 620 5.90 -27.17 2.94
N VAL A 621 5.21 -27.68 3.97
CA VAL A 621 5.78 -28.65 4.92
C VAL A 621 5.86 -30.05 4.32
N ALA A 622 4.85 -30.46 3.55
CA ALA A 622 4.71 -31.83 3.05
C ALA A 622 5.42 -32.10 1.72
N VAL A 623 5.54 -31.07 0.86
CA VAL A 623 6.13 -31.19 -0.47
C VAL A 623 7.38 -30.33 -0.53
N ASP A 624 7.22 -29.04 -0.79
CA ASP A 624 8.28 -28.03 -0.77
C ASP A 624 7.67 -26.62 -0.87
N LEU A 625 8.52 -25.60 -0.68
CA LEU A 625 8.12 -24.20 -0.68
C LEU A 625 7.60 -23.73 -2.06
N LEU A 626 8.23 -24.17 -3.15
CA LEU A 626 7.83 -23.81 -4.52
C LEU A 626 6.40 -24.28 -4.81
N ALA A 627 6.12 -25.56 -4.57
CA ALA A 627 4.81 -26.16 -4.75
C ALA A 627 3.76 -25.47 -3.87
N GLY A 628 4.11 -25.15 -2.61
CA GLY A 628 3.24 -24.40 -1.71
C GLY A 628 2.84 -23.03 -2.25
N VAL A 629 3.80 -22.23 -2.69
CA VAL A 629 3.55 -20.88 -3.24
C VAL A 629 2.71 -20.95 -4.52
N LEU A 630 3.06 -21.83 -5.47
CA LEU A 630 2.32 -21.97 -6.72
C LEU A 630 0.87 -22.40 -6.48
N LEU A 631 0.65 -23.38 -5.59
CA LEU A 631 -0.69 -23.82 -5.22
C LEU A 631 -1.48 -22.70 -4.54
N GLY A 632 -0.86 -21.99 -3.60
CA GLY A 632 -1.49 -20.86 -2.89
C GLY A 632 -1.92 -19.75 -3.84
N VAL A 633 -1.04 -19.32 -4.74
CA VAL A 633 -1.34 -18.32 -5.77
C VAL A 633 -2.43 -18.82 -6.71
N GLY A 634 -2.35 -20.07 -7.17
CA GLY A 634 -3.36 -20.68 -8.03
C GLY A 634 -4.75 -20.69 -7.39
N LEU A 635 -4.85 -21.09 -6.12
CA LEU A 635 -6.10 -21.08 -5.37
C LEU A 635 -6.63 -19.65 -5.13
N ALA A 636 -5.76 -18.68 -4.90
CA ALA A 636 -6.13 -17.28 -4.78
C ALA A 636 -6.72 -16.74 -6.10
N VAL A 637 -6.11 -17.07 -7.24
CA VAL A 637 -6.63 -16.72 -8.57
C VAL A 637 -7.97 -17.40 -8.84
N VAL A 638 -8.13 -18.69 -8.52
CA VAL A 638 -9.41 -19.41 -8.67
C VAL A 638 -10.51 -18.77 -7.82
N LYS A 639 -10.19 -18.39 -6.57
CA LYS A 639 -11.14 -17.66 -5.70
C LYS A 639 -11.53 -16.32 -6.32
N LEU A 640 -10.56 -15.57 -6.85
CA LEU A 640 -10.80 -14.28 -7.51
C LEU A 640 -11.78 -14.45 -8.66
N ILE A 641 -11.50 -15.39 -9.57
CA ILE A 641 -12.38 -15.72 -10.71
C ILE A 641 -13.77 -16.10 -10.22
N HIS A 642 -13.88 -16.97 -9.21
CA HIS A 642 -15.19 -17.37 -8.68
C HIS A 642 -15.98 -16.20 -8.07
N THR A 643 -15.30 -15.25 -7.44
CA THR A 643 -15.93 -14.09 -6.77
C THR A 643 -16.45 -13.08 -7.80
N PHE A 644 -15.65 -12.78 -8.83
CA PHE A 644 -16.00 -11.84 -9.88
C PHE A 644 -16.92 -12.42 -10.96
N SER A 645 -17.05 -13.75 -11.08
CA SER A 645 -17.98 -14.39 -12.03
C SER A 645 -19.35 -14.72 -11.44
N ARG A 646 -19.84 -13.96 -10.44
CA ARG A 646 -21.17 -14.20 -9.86
C ARG A 646 -22.26 -13.50 -10.69
N LEU A 647 -23.10 -14.29 -11.35
CA LEU A 647 -24.31 -13.83 -12.02
C LEU A 647 -25.56 -14.32 -11.29
N ARG A 648 -26.38 -13.39 -10.80
CA ARG A 648 -27.72 -13.64 -10.26
C ARG A 648 -28.74 -13.23 -11.32
N ILE A 649 -29.70 -14.11 -11.56
CA ILE A 649 -30.78 -13.90 -12.52
C ILE A 649 -32.08 -14.07 -11.76
N ARG A 650 -32.87 -13.00 -11.68
CA ARG A 650 -34.20 -13.02 -11.06
C ARG A 650 -35.25 -12.78 -12.14
N ARG A 651 -36.40 -13.42 -11.98
CA ARG A 651 -37.57 -13.19 -12.83
C ARG A 651 -38.59 -12.42 -12.03
N ARG A 652 -39.18 -11.39 -12.64
CA ARG A 652 -40.30 -10.62 -12.10
C ARG A 652 -41.40 -10.55 -13.16
N GLY A 653 -42.65 -10.71 -12.74
CA GLY A 653 -43.81 -10.68 -13.62
C GLY A 653 -44.50 -12.03 -13.74
N ASP A 654 -45.73 -11.98 -14.24
CA ASP A 654 -46.58 -13.15 -14.48
C ASP A 654 -46.65 -13.41 -16.00
N PRO A 655 -46.26 -14.61 -16.48
CA PRO A 655 -46.39 -14.98 -17.89
C PRO A 655 -47.80 -14.76 -18.46
N ALA A 656 -48.85 -14.84 -17.64
CA ALA A 656 -50.23 -14.62 -18.06
C ALA A 656 -50.52 -13.18 -18.50
N SER A 657 -49.70 -12.22 -18.06
CA SER A 657 -49.82 -10.79 -18.43
C SER A 657 -49.18 -10.43 -19.77
N GLY A 658 -48.56 -11.40 -20.46
CA GLY A 658 -47.83 -11.18 -21.71
C GLY A 658 -46.51 -10.40 -21.56
N ARG A 659 -46.10 -10.09 -20.33
CA ARG A 659 -44.84 -9.38 -20.02
C ARG A 659 -44.04 -10.10 -18.94
N LEU A 660 -42.75 -10.30 -19.19
CA LEU A 660 -41.80 -10.88 -18.24
C LEU A 660 -40.57 -9.97 -18.11
N THR A 661 -40.07 -9.78 -16.89
CA THR A 661 -38.83 -9.04 -16.64
C THR A 661 -37.73 -9.96 -16.10
N LEU A 662 -36.58 -9.97 -16.76
CA LEU A 662 -35.37 -10.68 -16.37
C LEU A 662 -34.38 -9.68 -15.77
N VAL A 663 -34.17 -9.74 -14.46
CA VAL A 663 -33.22 -8.87 -13.75
C VAL A 663 -31.87 -9.57 -13.65
N LEU A 664 -30.84 -8.97 -14.24
CA LEU A 664 -29.46 -9.46 -14.20
C LEU A 664 -28.64 -8.65 -13.18
N GLU A 665 -28.13 -9.33 -12.16
CA GLU A 665 -27.31 -8.74 -11.09
C GLU A 665 -25.91 -9.41 -11.08
N GLY A 666 -24.83 -8.61 -11.00
CA GLY A 666 -23.45 -9.11 -10.89
C GLY A 666 -22.67 -9.02 -12.20
N SER A 667 -22.03 -10.10 -12.65
CA SER A 667 -21.20 -10.09 -13.88
C SER A 667 -21.58 -11.24 -14.83
N ALA A 668 -21.97 -10.89 -16.06
CA ALA A 668 -22.32 -11.81 -17.13
C ALA A 668 -21.08 -12.15 -17.98
N THR A 669 -20.32 -13.13 -17.51
CA THR A 669 -19.13 -13.66 -18.20
C THR A 669 -19.43 -14.98 -18.89
N PHE A 670 -18.57 -15.43 -19.81
CA PHE A 670 -18.64 -16.71 -20.53
C PHE A 670 -18.77 -17.90 -19.56
N ILE A 671 -18.16 -17.81 -18.38
CA ILE A 671 -18.27 -18.79 -17.29
C ILE A 671 -19.73 -18.99 -16.82
N ARG A 672 -20.56 -17.94 -16.89
CA ARG A 672 -21.97 -17.93 -16.51
C ARG A 672 -22.93 -17.89 -17.69
N LEU A 673 -22.41 -17.91 -18.92
CA LEU A 673 -23.21 -17.95 -20.14
C LEU A 673 -24.23 -19.10 -20.13
N PRO A 674 -23.90 -20.35 -19.73
CA PRO A 674 -24.91 -21.42 -19.68
C PRO A 674 -26.09 -21.11 -18.75
N LYS A 675 -25.85 -20.38 -17.65
CA LYS A 675 -26.91 -19.98 -16.72
C LYS A 675 -27.80 -18.90 -17.33
N LEU A 676 -27.23 -17.99 -18.11
CA LEU A 676 -27.97 -16.98 -18.87
C LEU A 676 -28.80 -17.64 -19.98
N ALA A 677 -28.19 -18.53 -20.77
CA ALA A 677 -28.87 -19.29 -21.81
C ALA A 677 -30.07 -20.06 -21.26
N ALA A 678 -29.87 -20.86 -20.21
CA ALA A 678 -30.97 -21.59 -19.55
C ALA A 678 -32.04 -20.68 -18.94
N ALA A 679 -31.70 -19.43 -18.61
CA ALA A 679 -32.69 -18.48 -18.12
C ALA A 679 -33.57 -17.93 -19.26
N LEU A 680 -32.96 -17.68 -20.43
CA LEU A 680 -33.62 -17.21 -21.66
C LEU A 680 -34.46 -18.32 -22.31
N GLU A 681 -33.97 -19.56 -22.35
CA GLU A 681 -34.69 -20.71 -22.93
C GLU A 681 -36.01 -21.04 -22.21
N ARG A 682 -36.12 -20.67 -20.94
CA ARG A 682 -37.36 -20.87 -20.15
C ARG A 682 -38.35 -19.72 -20.30
N VAL A 683 -38.10 -18.77 -21.18
CA VAL A 683 -39.04 -17.68 -21.50
C VAL A 683 -40.06 -18.23 -22.52
N PRO A 684 -41.38 -18.18 -22.22
CA PRO A 684 -42.41 -18.63 -23.16
C PRO A 684 -42.36 -17.86 -24.50
N PRO A 685 -42.71 -18.49 -25.63
CA PRO A 685 -42.79 -17.79 -26.92
C PRO A 685 -43.93 -16.76 -26.92
N GLY A 686 -43.81 -15.72 -27.76
CA GLY A 686 -44.89 -14.75 -27.97
C GLY A 686 -45.09 -13.68 -26.90
N ILE A 687 -44.23 -13.61 -25.87
CA ILE A 687 -44.33 -12.58 -24.81
C ILE A 687 -43.26 -11.50 -24.96
N THR A 688 -43.51 -10.32 -24.36
CA THR A 688 -42.51 -9.25 -24.24
C THR A 688 -41.57 -9.52 -23.05
N LEU A 689 -40.27 -9.68 -23.32
CA LEU A 689 -39.23 -9.82 -22.31
C LEU A 689 -38.51 -8.48 -22.10
N HIS A 690 -38.58 -7.92 -20.90
CA HIS A 690 -37.71 -6.83 -20.46
C HIS A 690 -36.46 -7.40 -19.79
N VAL A 691 -35.26 -7.00 -20.22
CA VAL A 691 -34.02 -7.37 -19.52
C VAL A 691 -33.48 -6.15 -18.79
N ASP A 692 -33.53 -6.20 -17.47
CA ASP A 692 -32.99 -5.17 -16.59
C ASP A 692 -31.52 -5.45 -16.32
N LEU A 693 -30.67 -4.49 -16.73
CA LEU A 693 -29.22 -4.53 -16.64
C LEU A 693 -28.66 -3.57 -15.59
N MET A 694 -29.51 -2.86 -14.85
CA MET A 694 -29.08 -1.83 -13.89
C MET A 694 -28.16 -2.41 -12.81
N GLY A 695 -28.40 -3.66 -12.40
CA GLY A 695 -27.58 -4.40 -11.43
C GLY A 695 -26.35 -5.10 -12.02
N LEU A 696 -26.10 -4.98 -13.32
CA LEU A 696 -25.00 -5.67 -14.01
C LEU A 696 -23.75 -4.78 -14.06
N SER A 697 -22.69 -5.26 -13.42
CA SER A 697 -21.37 -4.60 -13.35
C SER A 697 -20.51 -4.81 -14.61
N TYR A 698 -20.70 -5.95 -15.29
CA TYR A 698 -19.92 -6.33 -16.46
C TYR A 698 -20.69 -7.35 -17.31
N ILE A 699 -20.59 -7.23 -18.63
CA ILE A 699 -21.03 -8.24 -19.60
C ILE A 699 -19.94 -8.45 -20.63
N ASP A 700 -19.58 -9.70 -20.91
CA ASP A 700 -18.62 -10.00 -21.96
C ASP A 700 -19.27 -10.19 -23.34
N HIS A 701 -18.43 -10.23 -24.35
CA HIS A 701 -18.87 -10.30 -25.74
C HIS A 701 -19.69 -11.57 -26.03
N ALA A 702 -19.38 -12.68 -25.37
CA ALA A 702 -20.08 -13.96 -25.56
C ALA A 702 -21.52 -13.90 -25.00
N CYS A 703 -21.71 -13.35 -23.79
CA CYS A 703 -23.04 -13.14 -23.22
C CYS A 703 -23.86 -12.12 -24.02
N LEU A 704 -23.23 -11.07 -24.56
CA LEU A 704 -23.89 -10.09 -25.41
C LEU A 704 -24.38 -10.74 -26.72
N THR A 705 -23.51 -11.53 -27.36
CA THR A 705 -23.83 -12.23 -28.61
C THR A 705 -24.97 -13.23 -28.41
N LEU A 706 -24.99 -13.93 -27.25
CA LEU A 706 -26.11 -14.79 -26.88
C LEU A 706 -27.43 -14.02 -26.81
N LEU A 707 -27.46 -12.85 -26.16
CA LEU A 707 -28.67 -12.02 -26.06
C LEU A 707 -29.15 -11.55 -27.44
N MET A 708 -28.25 -11.08 -28.30
CA MET A 708 -28.58 -10.61 -29.65
C MET A 708 -29.09 -11.74 -30.57
N ASN A 709 -28.50 -12.93 -30.47
CA ASN A 709 -28.96 -14.08 -31.26
C ASN A 709 -30.30 -14.59 -30.74
N TRP A 710 -30.49 -14.59 -29.42
CA TRP A 710 -31.74 -14.99 -28.80
C TRP A 710 -32.89 -14.02 -29.12
N GLU A 711 -32.63 -12.71 -29.17
CA GLU A 711 -33.59 -11.68 -29.61
C GLU A 711 -34.20 -12.01 -30.96
N LYS A 712 -33.35 -12.23 -31.98
CA LYS A 712 -33.78 -12.57 -33.35
C LYS A 712 -34.62 -13.84 -33.39
N GLN A 713 -34.27 -14.84 -32.58
CA GLN A 713 -35.03 -16.08 -32.49
C GLN A 713 -36.39 -15.87 -31.81
N HIS A 714 -36.43 -15.06 -30.75
CA HIS A 714 -37.66 -14.77 -30.01
C HIS A 714 -38.64 -13.94 -30.84
N GLU A 715 -38.14 -12.97 -31.61
CA GLU A 715 -38.92 -12.19 -32.59
C GLU A 715 -39.54 -13.08 -33.67
N ALA A 716 -38.80 -14.08 -34.17
CA ALA A 716 -39.33 -15.05 -35.14
C ALA A 716 -40.49 -15.90 -34.59
N THR A 717 -40.61 -16.02 -33.25
CA THR A 717 -41.72 -16.70 -32.57
C THR A 717 -42.83 -15.75 -32.11
N GLY A 718 -42.81 -14.49 -32.55
CA GLY A 718 -43.82 -13.47 -32.22
C GLY A 718 -43.64 -12.78 -30.87
N GLY A 719 -42.51 -13.00 -30.19
CA GLY A 719 -42.15 -12.30 -28.96
C GLY A 719 -41.40 -10.99 -29.23
N THR A 720 -41.16 -10.20 -28.19
CA THR A 720 -40.36 -8.96 -28.30
C THR A 720 -39.36 -8.87 -27.15
N LEU A 721 -38.11 -8.52 -27.44
CA LEU A 721 -37.11 -8.20 -26.43
C LEU A 721 -37.03 -6.69 -26.27
N VAL A 722 -37.04 -6.22 -25.04
CA VAL A 722 -36.81 -4.81 -24.73
C VAL A 722 -35.60 -4.72 -23.81
N LEU A 723 -34.52 -4.21 -24.38
CA LEU A 723 -33.24 -3.97 -23.75
C LEU A 723 -32.90 -2.48 -23.91
N ASP A 724 -32.36 -1.85 -22.87
CA ASP A 724 -31.81 -0.50 -22.99
C ASP A 724 -30.41 -0.56 -23.62
N TRP A 725 -30.40 -0.62 -24.95
CA TRP A 725 -29.19 -0.71 -25.76
C TRP A 725 -28.32 0.55 -25.68
N GLU A 726 -28.92 1.71 -25.43
CA GLU A 726 -28.20 2.99 -25.30
C GLU A 726 -27.38 3.02 -24.01
N THR A 727 -27.98 2.63 -22.88
CA THR A 727 -27.27 2.50 -21.60
C THR A 727 -26.18 1.43 -21.66
N LEU A 728 -26.40 0.33 -22.38
CA LEU A 728 -25.38 -0.72 -22.57
C LEU A 728 -24.19 -0.23 -23.42
N ARG A 729 -24.45 0.48 -24.52
CA ARG A 729 -23.39 1.08 -25.36
C ARG A 729 -22.61 2.16 -24.62
N ALA A 730 -23.31 3.02 -23.88
CA ALA A 730 -22.68 4.08 -23.09
C ALA A 730 -21.79 3.52 -21.96
N ARG A 731 -22.19 2.42 -21.32
CA ARG A 731 -21.42 1.81 -20.21
C ARG A 731 -20.28 0.91 -20.65
N PHE A 732 -20.37 0.21 -21.80
CA PHE A 732 -19.43 -0.87 -22.14
C PHE A 732 -18.71 -0.72 -23.49
N HIS A 733 -19.02 0.28 -24.32
CA HIS A 733 -18.28 0.59 -25.55
C HIS A 733 -17.67 2.01 -25.49
N THR A 734 -16.54 2.17 -24.78
CA THR A 734 -15.67 3.35 -24.97
C THR A 734 -14.77 3.14 -26.19
N ALA A 735 -15.30 3.46 -27.37
CA ALA A 735 -14.49 3.86 -28.52
C ALA A 735 -15.16 5.07 -29.17
N ARG A 736 -14.82 6.28 -28.69
CA ARG A 736 -15.08 7.50 -29.48
C ARG A 736 -13.84 7.80 -30.33
N PRO A 737 -13.98 8.01 -31.65
CA PRO A 737 -12.95 8.69 -32.41
C PRO A 737 -12.83 10.13 -31.90
N ARG A 738 -11.60 10.64 -31.80
CA ARG A 738 -11.35 12.05 -31.48
C ARG A 738 -12.00 12.95 -32.52
N PRO A 739 -12.76 14.00 -32.15
CA PRO A 739 -13.11 15.03 -33.12
C PRO A 739 -11.83 15.77 -33.52
N ARG A 740 -11.54 15.81 -34.83
CA ARG A 740 -10.56 16.75 -35.40
C ARG A 740 -11.12 18.15 -35.23
N CYS A 741 -10.38 19.02 -34.56
CA CYS A 741 -10.65 20.45 -34.55
C CYS A 741 -10.19 20.99 -35.91
N GLU A 742 -11.14 21.30 -36.81
CA GLU A 742 -10.87 22.15 -37.96
C GLU A 742 -10.81 23.59 -37.48
N ALA A 743 -9.65 24.23 -37.64
CA ALA A 743 -9.48 25.64 -37.39
C ALA A 743 -10.28 26.44 -38.43
N ALA A 744 -11.41 27.01 -38.02
CA ALA A 744 -12.14 27.99 -38.80
C ALA A 744 -11.47 29.36 -38.66
N THR A 745 -10.52 29.67 -39.53
CA THR A 745 -10.12 31.05 -39.83
C THR A 745 -11.19 31.72 -40.69
N ARG A 746 -11.86 32.74 -40.16
CA ARG A 746 -12.55 33.81 -40.90
C ARG A 746 -12.17 35.14 -40.23
N THR A 747 -11.18 35.83 -40.80
CA THR A 747 -11.29 36.99 -41.71
C THR A 747 -11.67 38.31 -41.02
N SER A 748 -10.71 39.26 -40.99
CA SER A 748 -10.96 40.69 -41.25
C SER A 748 -9.64 41.43 -41.46
N GLU A 749 -9.12 41.39 -42.69
CA GLU A 749 -8.19 42.41 -43.21
C GLU A 749 -8.82 42.96 -44.48
N GLN A 750 -9.36 44.18 -44.40
CA GLN A 750 -9.33 45.21 -45.43
C GLN A 750 -10.18 46.41 -44.97
N ALA A 751 -9.50 47.46 -44.50
CA ALA A 751 -9.72 48.86 -44.85
C ALA A 751 -8.89 49.74 -43.90
N VAL A 752 -7.80 50.33 -44.41
CA VAL A 752 -7.37 51.74 -44.25
C VAL A 752 -5.97 51.87 -44.86
N GLY A 753 -5.83 52.76 -45.86
CA GLY A 753 -4.59 53.53 -46.08
C GLY A 753 -3.77 53.21 -47.33
N GLU A 754 -4.00 54.04 -48.36
CA GLU A 754 -3.16 54.38 -49.54
C GLU A 754 -2.97 53.38 -50.69
#